data_AF-A0A5E6NUY1-F1
#
_entry.id   AF-A0A5E6NUY1-F1
#
_cell.length_a   1.000
_cell.length_b   1.000
_cell.length_c   1.000
_cell.angle_alpha   90.00
_cell.angle_beta   90.00
_cell.angle_gamma   90.00
#
_symmetry.space_group_name_H-M   'P 1'
#
loop_
_entity.id
_entity.type
_entity.pdbx_description
1 polymer ?
#
loop_
_entity_poly.entity_id
_entity_poly.type
_entity_poly.pdbx_seq_one_letter_code
_entity_poly.pdbx_strand_id
1 'polypeptide(L)'
;MQLDRPIENLKGDLKVRVIAGSFEQTSKVLSDFKGQLPVDASMKQISIKLGEGESDWYAQHDAHSYAGLMNTLSRQTDADVLSYSISGPNRGSFSYYYKDNDRTHVGGTTGTDGRRYAYKFYDEKFSSIQSDYIKGDTDVVYSLSKTLEPKTPKIFMMTDEYSLQDLLEQFKGAMEMSSTPVSEIQIITENNAISVSEYKSMMKFLSTELGVKVKAFETLRSAHPWLSINHADSQVTLDIDARHLAETQPHNDKKLQDWDAPSQEQIDKLKAESQKTKPQLANHDYQVIIQTESDDNAKDSSFKLALKHPAQTTIVQMDKDGAYRVVYGTELDKITGRVKLSVVGYGRKTEQGGDTLGGRSATELSENITKLNQALTNGVILQHISLVGCNLASNNPTDDSTSAYGAEMLQKLKGIGVSSASARSDYVAIGPDGKKLTSSTGANPWRHKDGKVKTHYSFNKITGKVDSRVYDGEGTLVRYNGTHLSNNNSQYQINIALQLSDNETVRNATNALTRKHPGNSYIAKIDDNGNLAVYDLSGNEVSLNVDGKYRINVVAHGSEMEAIGTEKLATYVTDLQEKLKIKQTAQGRIALVGCETDRPSSGGTSAAITSLAQSVAKRLYDSGNGTINAEVTGRTTQIEVNADGTKTMLTGGTKTIYSWDADKGEITQKTETVKSHSEVLRNPLVNLNEEIQRLEELLMSKKSHLKSKLSIFIFYLTLFILFVKYEKMI
;
A
#
# COMPACT_ATOMS: atom_id res chain seq x y z
N MET A 1 -24.55 7.75 70.75
CA MET A 1 -24.61 6.34 70.32
C MET A 1 -25.35 5.54 71.39
N GLN A 2 -26.17 4.57 71.01
CA GLN A 2 -26.79 3.62 71.93
C GLN A 2 -26.10 2.27 71.70
N LEU A 3 -25.56 1.65 72.75
CA LEU A 3 -24.90 0.36 72.69
C LEU A 3 -25.79 -0.69 73.38
N ASP A 4 -25.97 -1.84 72.73
CA ASP A 4 -26.78 -2.95 73.29
C ASP A 4 -26.00 -3.78 74.33
N ARG A 5 -24.72 -3.47 74.53
CA ARG A 5 -23.80 -4.14 75.47
C ARG A 5 -22.77 -3.12 76.00
N PRO A 6 -22.19 -3.34 77.19
CA PRO A 6 -21.09 -2.50 77.69
C PRO A 6 -19.91 -2.48 76.71
N ILE A 7 -19.24 -1.33 76.60
CA ILE A 7 -18.21 -1.09 75.58
C ILE A 7 -16.99 -2.02 75.77
N GLU A 8 -16.68 -2.35 77.02
CA GLU A 8 -15.62 -3.28 77.42
C GLU A 8 -15.84 -4.73 76.95
N ASN A 9 -17.06 -5.09 76.57
CA ASN A 9 -17.43 -6.43 76.12
C ASN A 9 -17.52 -6.57 74.59
N LEU A 10 -17.20 -5.51 73.85
CA LEU A 10 -17.20 -5.54 72.38
C LEU A 10 -15.95 -6.27 71.86
N LYS A 11 -16.12 -7.10 70.82
CA LYS A 11 -15.04 -7.87 70.19
C LYS A 11 -15.29 -8.00 68.69
N GLY A 12 -14.22 -8.13 67.92
CA GLY A 12 -14.22 -8.37 66.48
C GLY A 12 -14.65 -7.17 65.64
N ASP A 13 -15.11 -7.46 64.42
CA ASP A 13 -15.48 -6.48 63.41
C ASP A 13 -16.90 -5.94 63.65
N LEU A 14 -16.98 -4.72 64.16
CA LEU A 14 -18.25 -4.08 64.53
C LEU A 14 -18.93 -3.42 63.32
N LYS A 15 -20.27 -3.52 63.30
CA LYS A 15 -21.14 -2.71 62.43
C LYS A 15 -21.76 -1.60 63.25
N VAL A 16 -21.42 -0.35 62.94
CA VAL A 16 -21.85 0.83 63.68
C VAL A 16 -22.97 1.53 62.90
N ARG A 17 -24.05 1.88 63.59
CA ARG A 17 -25.15 2.68 63.02
C ARG A 17 -25.22 4.02 63.73
N VAL A 18 -25.32 5.10 62.96
CA VAL A 18 -25.30 6.47 63.47
C VAL A 18 -26.48 7.24 62.89
N ILE A 19 -27.14 8.04 63.71
CA ILE A 19 -28.04 9.11 63.26
C ILE A 19 -27.20 10.38 63.25
N ALA A 20 -27.10 11.02 62.09
CA ALA A 20 -26.20 12.16 61.90
C ALA A 20 -26.69 13.43 62.60
N GLY A 21 -25.74 14.16 63.21
CA GLY A 21 -25.84 15.62 63.41
C GLY A 21 -25.10 16.34 62.28
N SER A 22 -24.43 17.45 62.57
CA SER A 22 -23.48 18.02 61.61
C SER A 22 -22.33 17.05 61.30
N PHE A 23 -21.62 17.26 60.20
CA PHE A 23 -20.48 16.41 59.84
C PHE A 23 -19.41 16.41 60.94
N GLU A 24 -19.07 17.57 61.48
CA GLU A 24 -18.06 17.75 62.52
C GLU A 24 -18.45 17.03 63.81
N GLN A 25 -19.70 17.16 64.23
CA GLN A 25 -20.23 16.47 65.41
C GLN A 25 -20.18 14.95 65.23
N THR A 26 -20.63 14.47 64.07
CA THR A 26 -20.70 13.04 63.77
C THR A 26 -19.30 12.44 63.64
N SER A 27 -18.39 13.12 62.96
CA SER A 27 -16.98 12.73 62.85
C SER A 27 -16.31 12.65 64.21
N LYS A 28 -16.52 13.65 65.08
CA LYS A 28 -15.98 13.66 66.44
C LYS A 28 -16.47 12.47 67.26
N VAL A 29 -17.79 12.22 67.25
CA VAL A 29 -18.39 11.08 67.97
C VAL A 29 -17.82 9.74 67.51
N LEU A 30 -17.63 9.56 66.20
CA LEU A 30 -17.01 8.35 65.65
C LEU A 30 -15.53 8.21 66.05
N SER A 31 -14.79 9.31 66.11
CA SER A 31 -13.40 9.33 66.61
C SER A 31 -13.32 8.93 68.08
N ASP A 32 -14.16 9.55 68.91
CA ASP A 32 -14.20 9.32 70.35
C ASP A 32 -14.62 7.87 70.64
N PHE A 33 -15.57 7.33 69.87
CA PHE A 33 -15.96 5.93 69.96
C PHE A 33 -14.83 4.98 69.58
N LYS A 34 -14.09 5.26 68.49
CA LYS A 34 -12.90 4.48 68.10
C LYS A 34 -11.87 4.41 69.21
N GLY A 35 -11.59 5.55 69.86
CA GLY A 35 -10.61 5.65 70.95
C GLY A 35 -11.00 4.88 72.21
N GLN A 36 -12.28 4.51 72.37
CA GLN A 36 -12.79 3.76 73.52
C GLN A 36 -12.96 2.25 73.25
N LEU A 37 -12.71 1.78 72.02
CA LEU A 37 -12.85 0.37 71.70
C LEU A 37 -11.76 -0.50 72.39
N PRO A 38 -12.13 -1.69 72.89
CA PRO A 38 -11.16 -2.68 73.34
C PRO A 38 -10.17 -3.08 72.24
N VAL A 39 -8.98 -3.57 72.63
CA VAL A 39 -7.89 -3.95 71.71
C VAL A 39 -8.31 -5.01 70.68
N ASP A 40 -9.27 -5.87 71.02
CA ASP A 40 -9.79 -6.93 70.16
C ASP A 40 -11.06 -6.52 69.37
N ALA A 41 -11.44 -5.23 69.36
CA ALA A 41 -12.57 -4.71 68.61
C ALA A 41 -12.15 -3.65 67.58
N SER A 42 -12.79 -3.68 66.41
CA SER A 42 -12.56 -2.69 65.36
C SER A 42 -13.87 -2.27 64.70
N MET A 43 -13.94 -1.08 64.11
CA MET A 43 -15.07 -0.71 63.27
C MET A 43 -14.83 -1.23 61.86
N LYS A 44 -15.72 -2.09 61.37
CA LYS A 44 -15.63 -2.61 60.00
C LYS A 44 -16.55 -1.88 59.04
N GLN A 45 -17.77 -1.57 59.48
CA GLN A 45 -18.79 -0.91 58.66
C GLN A 45 -19.53 0.15 59.46
N ILE A 46 -19.74 1.31 58.86
CA ILE A 46 -20.46 2.43 59.45
C ILE A 46 -21.62 2.81 58.52
N SER A 47 -22.84 2.80 59.05
CA SER A 47 -24.04 3.26 58.34
C SER A 47 -24.59 4.51 59.01
N ILE A 48 -24.60 5.61 58.28
CA ILE A 48 -24.96 6.94 58.76
C ILE A 48 -26.30 7.34 58.14
N LYS A 49 -27.29 7.53 58.99
CA LYS A 49 -28.63 7.97 58.61
C LYS A 49 -28.69 9.49 58.69
N LEU A 50 -28.84 10.13 57.53
CA LEU A 50 -28.94 11.59 57.40
C LEU A 50 -30.40 12.05 57.54
N GLY A 51 -30.59 13.27 58.06
CA GLY A 51 -31.87 13.92 58.28
C GLY A 51 -31.98 15.24 57.52
N GLU A 52 -32.62 16.25 58.12
CA GLU A 52 -32.78 17.60 57.54
C GLU A 52 -31.81 18.62 58.18
N GLY A 53 -31.74 19.83 57.62
CA GLY A 53 -30.93 20.93 58.15
C GLY A 53 -29.43 20.63 58.10
N GLU A 54 -28.73 20.78 59.22
CA GLU A 54 -27.28 20.52 59.32
C GLU A 54 -26.90 19.04 59.15
N SER A 55 -27.87 18.13 59.27
CA SER A 55 -27.65 16.69 59.07
C SER A 55 -27.82 16.23 57.62
N ASP A 56 -28.30 17.11 56.71
CA ASP A 56 -28.37 16.83 55.28
C ASP A 56 -27.05 17.21 54.61
N TRP A 57 -26.05 16.34 54.72
CA TRP A 57 -24.71 16.61 54.19
C TRP A 57 -24.68 16.73 52.66
N TYR A 58 -25.68 16.19 51.96
CA TYR A 58 -25.81 16.42 50.52
C TYR A 58 -26.34 17.84 50.22
N ALA A 59 -27.27 18.39 51.02
CA ALA A 59 -27.71 19.77 50.83
C ALA A 59 -26.60 20.80 51.15
N GLN A 60 -25.76 20.49 52.14
CA GLN A 60 -24.72 21.39 52.63
C GLN A 60 -23.48 21.42 51.71
N HIS A 61 -23.31 20.43 50.84
CA HIS A 61 -22.11 20.23 50.05
C HIS A 61 -22.46 19.78 48.63
N ASP A 62 -21.66 20.15 47.63
CA ASP A 62 -21.79 19.52 46.32
C ASP A 62 -21.44 18.01 46.37
N ALA A 63 -21.79 17.27 45.33
CA ALA A 63 -21.58 15.81 45.27
C ALA A 63 -20.11 15.41 45.47
N HIS A 64 -19.15 16.23 45.02
CA HIS A 64 -17.72 15.96 45.14
C HIS A 64 -17.24 16.13 46.59
N SER A 65 -17.64 17.24 47.22
CA SER A 65 -17.33 17.56 48.61
C SER A 65 -17.99 16.55 49.55
N TYR A 66 -19.24 16.15 49.28
CA TYR A 66 -19.93 15.09 50.01
C TYR A 66 -19.22 13.72 49.89
N ALA A 67 -18.69 13.37 48.72
CA ALA A 67 -17.83 12.20 48.57
C ALA A 67 -16.54 12.29 49.40
N GLY A 68 -15.96 13.49 49.51
CA GLY A 68 -14.77 13.78 50.34
C GLY A 68 -15.01 13.55 51.84
N LEU A 69 -16.23 13.83 52.31
CA LEU A 69 -16.63 13.55 53.70
C LEU A 69 -16.56 12.05 54.03
N MET A 70 -17.02 11.18 53.11
CA MET A 70 -16.97 9.73 53.31
C MET A 70 -15.53 9.21 53.37
N ASN A 71 -14.66 9.73 52.50
CA ASN A 71 -13.24 9.39 52.50
C ASN A 71 -12.59 9.79 53.84
N THR A 72 -12.88 11.00 54.32
CA THR A 72 -12.38 11.50 55.61
C THR A 72 -12.80 10.59 56.76
N LEU A 73 -14.09 10.25 56.84
CA LEU A 73 -14.61 9.37 57.88
C LEU A 73 -14.01 7.97 57.79
N SER A 74 -13.91 7.40 56.59
CA SER A 74 -13.34 6.07 56.39
C SER A 74 -11.88 6.02 56.84
N ARG A 75 -11.05 6.99 56.45
CA ARG A 75 -9.64 7.07 56.87
C ARG A 75 -9.47 7.27 58.37
N GLN A 76 -10.32 8.10 58.98
CA GLN A 76 -10.29 8.35 60.42
C GLN A 76 -10.70 7.09 61.21
N THR A 77 -11.70 6.36 60.71
CA THR A 77 -12.30 5.22 61.41
C THR A 77 -11.68 3.87 61.06
N ASP A 78 -10.98 3.76 59.93
CA ASP A 78 -10.53 2.51 59.30
C ASP A 78 -11.67 1.53 58.95
N ALA A 79 -12.80 2.08 58.49
CA ALA A 79 -14.04 1.34 58.22
C ALA A 79 -14.63 1.68 56.85
N ASP A 80 -15.48 0.78 56.32
CA ASP A 80 -16.36 1.10 55.20
C ASP A 80 -17.46 2.06 55.67
N VAL A 81 -17.76 3.10 54.90
CA VAL A 81 -18.73 4.13 55.29
C VAL A 81 -19.82 4.25 54.24
N LEU A 82 -21.08 4.14 54.67
CA LEU A 82 -22.27 4.43 53.91
C LEU A 82 -23.05 5.53 54.63
N SER A 83 -23.40 6.60 53.94
CA SER A 83 -24.40 7.57 54.39
C SER A 83 -25.60 7.59 53.44
N TYR A 84 -26.80 7.82 53.96
CA TYR A 84 -28.02 7.90 53.18
C TYR A 84 -29.07 8.80 53.83
N SER A 85 -29.76 9.59 53.01
CA SER A 85 -30.82 10.49 53.45
C SER A 85 -32.19 9.82 53.45
N ILE A 86 -32.92 9.99 54.56
CA ILE A 86 -34.23 9.37 54.78
C ILE A 86 -35.40 10.36 54.78
N SER A 87 -35.13 11.66 54.76
CA SER A 87 -36.11 12.75 54.84
C SER A 87 -35.58 13.99 54.12
N GLY A 88 -36.40 15.04 54.00
CA GLY A 88 -36.01 16.27 53.32
C GLY A 88 -35.96 16.20 51.78
N PRO A 89 -35.52 17.28 51.12
CA PRO A 89 -35.49 17.40 49.67
C PRO A 89 -34.53 16.42 48.99
N ASN A 90 -33.50 15.95 49.69
CA ASN A 90 -32.54 14.96 49.18
C ASN A 90 -32.85 13.53 49.62
N ARG A 91 -34.09 13.24 50.05
CA ARG A 91 -34.48 11.89 50.47
C ARG A 91 -34.14 10.86 49.38
N GLY A 92 -33.45 9.79 49.77
CA GLY A 92 -32.99 8.76 48.85
C GLY A 92 -31.58 8.99 48.30
N SER A 93 -30.96 10.14 48.58
CA SER A 93 -29.55 10.35 48.28
C SER A 93 -28.66 9.48 49.17
N PHE A 94 -27.51 9.10 48.65
CA PHE A 94 -26.57 8.26 49.37
C PHE A 94 -25.14 8.51 48.92
N SER A 95 -24.19 8.17 49.78
CA SER A 95 -22.78 8.03 49.43
C SER A 95 -22.15 6.85 50.13
N TYR A 96 -21.35 6.06 49.41
CA TYR A 96 -20.60 4.96 49.99
C TYR A 96 -19.14 4.96 49.55
N TYR A 97 -18.26 4.60 50.50
CA TYR A 97 -16.83 4.39 50.31
C TYR A 97 -16.42 3.09 51.03
N TYR A 98 -15.82 2.16 50.30
CA TYR A 98 -15.21 0.97 50.87
C TYR A 98 -13.73 1.25 51.07
N LYS A 99 -13.16 0.89 52.22
CA LYS A 99 -11.82 1.32 52.61
C LYS A 99 -10.71 0.80 51.68
N ASP A 100 -10.95 -0.35 51.06
CA ASP A 100 -10.04 -1.01 50.11
C ASP A 100 -10.42 -0.74 48.64
N ASN A 101 -11.32 0.22 48.38
CA ASN A 101 -11.78 0.57 47.04
C ASN A 101 -11.24 1.94 46.64
N ASP A 102 -10.95 2.10 45.35
CA ASP A 102 -10.34 3.30 44.77
C ASP A 102 -11.37 4.36 44.36
N ARG A 103 -12.63 4.24 44.81
CA ARG A 103 -13.71 5.14 44.42
C ARG A 103 -14.78 5.32 45.48
N THR A 104 -15.31 6.54 45.55
CA THR A 104 -16.53 6.89 46.29
C THR A 104 -17.69 6.97 45.31
N HIS A 105 -18.82 6.34 45.63
CA HIS A 105 -20.04 6.50 44.86
C HIS A 105 -21.00 7.44 45.60
N VAL A 106 -21.66 8.31 44.85
CA VAL A 106 -22.67 9.25 45.35
C VAL A 106 -23.86 9.17 44.39
N GLY A 107 -25.09 9.13 44.88
CA GLY A 107 -26.24 9.10 43.98
C GLY A 107 -27.56 9.38 44.67
N GLY A 108 -28.65 9.21 43.93
CA GLY A 108 -30.02 9.33 44.45
C GLY A 108 -30.60 10.74 44.38
N THR A 109 -30.02 11.63 43.56
CA THR A 109 -30.61 12.94 43.27
C THR A 109 -31.30 12.95 41.92
N THR A 110 -32.47 13.58 41.86
CA THR A 110 -33.23 13.76 40.61
C THR A 110 -32.94 15.17 40.09
N GLY A 111 -32.43 15.26 38.87
CA GLY A 111 -32.19 16.53 38.19
C GLY A 111 -33.50 17.20 37.78
N THR A 112 -33.40 18.45 37.33
CA THR A 112 -34.54 19.24 36.84
C THR A 112 -35.15 18.70 35.55
N ASP A 113 -34.42 17.84 34.85
CA ASP A 113 -34.84 17.08 33.67
C ASP A 113 -35.60 15.77 34.02
N GLY A 114 -35.75 15.46 35.31
CA GLY A 114 -36.38 14.25 35.81
C GLY A 114 -35.50 13.00 35.78
N ARG A 115 -34.23 13.11 35.37
CA ARG A 115 -33.26 11.99 35.41
C ARG A 115 -32.66 11.85 36.80
N ARG A 116 -32.31 10.64 37.19
CA ARG A 116 -31.54 10.36 38.41
C ARG A 116 -30.06 10.36 38.08
N TYR A 117 -29.30 11.11 38.86
CA TYR A 117 -27.87 11.25 38.69
C TYR A 117 -27.10 10.51 39.78
N ALA A 118 -26.05 9.82 39.35
CA ALA A 118 -25.07 9.23 40.23
C ALA A 118 -23.65 9.50 39.73
N TYR A 119 -22.70 9.40 40.65
CA TYR A 119 -21.33 9.86 40.49
C TYR A 119 -20.39 8.82 41.09
N LYS A 120 -19.33 8.49 40.36
CA LYS A 120 -18.22 7.64 40.81
C LYS A 120 -16.96 8.49 40.81
N PHE A 121 -16.51 8.87 41.99
CA PHE A 121 -15.31 9.66 42.21
C PHE A 121 -14.12 8.75 42.48
N TYR A 122 -13.24 8.62 41.51
CA TYR A 122 -12.05 7.79 41.59
C TYR A 122 -10.87 8.53 42.24
N ASP A 123 -10.11 7.82 43.07
CA ASP A 123 -8.82 8.27 43.59
C ASP A 123 -7.73 8.24 42.51
N GLU A 124 -7.88 7.37 41.51
CA GLU A 124 -7.00 7.30 40.35
C GLU A 124 -7.10 8.58 39.48
N LYS A 125 -5.96 9.00 38.92
CA LYS A 125 -5.86 10.22 38.12
C LYS A 125 -6.21 9.98 36.66
N PHE A 126 -7.26 10.62 36.19
CA PHE A 126 -7.57 10.72 34.75
C PHE A 126 -8.30 12.03 34.42
N SER A 127 -8.01 12.58 33.25
CA SER A 127 -8.47 13.89 32.79
C SER A 127 -9.80 13.83 32.02
N SER A 128 -10.75 13.01 32.47
CA SER A 128 -12.05 12.88 31.80
C SER A 128 -13.21 12.70 32.75
N ILE A 129 -14.40 13.06 32.27
CA ILE A 129 -15.70 12.73 32.88
C ILE A 129 -16.36 11.74 31.93
N GLN A 130 -16.58 10.52 32.41
CA GLN A 130 -16.98 9.38 31.59
C GLN A 130 -18.40 8.95 31.95
N SER A 131 -19.25 8.67 30.97
CA SER A 131 -20.57 8.08 31.21
C SER A 131 -21.02 7.22 30.04
N ASP A 132 -21.76 6.15 30.34
CA ASP A 132 -22.41 5.35 29.30
C ASP A 132 -23.71 6.03 28.86
N TYR A 133 -24.03 5.90 27.57
CA TYR A 133 -25.28 6.34 26.98
C TYR A 133 -26.15 5.15 26.64
N ILE A 134 -27.36 5.17 27.16
CA ILE A 134 -28.41 4.19 26.88
C ILE A 134 -29.68 4.99 26.55
N LYS A 135 -30.26 4.76 25.37
CA LYS A 135 -31.44 5.50 24.93
C LYS A 135 -32.63 5.23 25.85
N GLY A 136 -33.27 6.31 26.30
CA GLY A 136 -34.42 6.23 27.21
C GLY A 136 -34.07 5.87 28.65
N ASP A 137 -32.78 5.76 28.99
CA ASP A 137 -32.37 5.56 30.38
C ASP A 137 -32.63 6.82 31.21
N THR A 138 -33.11 6.60 32.42
CA THR A 138 -33.38 7.66 33.39
C THR A 138 -32.29 7.74 34.45
N ASP A 139 -31.36 6.77 34.49
CA ASP A 139 -30.27 6.68 35.46
C ASP A 139 -28.92 6.97 34.80
N VAL A 140 -28.39 8.18 35.00
CA VAL A 140 -27.11 8.58 34.41
C VAL A 140 -26.00 8.52 35.45
N VAL A 141 -24.94 7.77 35.15
CA VAL A 141 -23.78 7.62 36.04
C VAL A 141 -22.54 8.26 35.42
N TYR A 142 -22.00 9.28 36.08
CA TYR A 142 -20.74 9.92 35.69
C TYR A 142 -19.57 9.37 36.51
N SER A 143 -18.47 9.06 35.84
CA SER A 143 -17.21 8.59 36.44
C SER A 143 -16.13 9.64 36.21
N LEU A 144 -15.50 10.11 37.29
CA LEU A 144 -14.50 11.18 37.24
C LEU A 144 -13.45 11.03 38.34
N SER A 145 -12.25 11.54 38.07
CA SER A 145 -11.20 11.63 39.08
C SER A 145 -11.52 12.70 40.13
N LYS A 146 -11.11 12.46 41.37
CA LYS A 146 -11.20 13.44 42.47
C LYS A 146 -10.27 14.65 42.28
N THR A 147 -9.31 14.60 41.37
CA THR A 147 -8.42 15.75 41.11
C THR A 147 -9.17 16.89 40.43
N LEU A 148 -8.81 18.14 40.70
CA LEU A 148 -9.43 19.34 40.11
C LEU A 148 -8.83 19.73 38.74
N GLU A 149 -8.10 18.83 38.08
CA GLU A 149 -7.53 19.09 36.76
C GLU A 149 -8.64 19.20 35.69
N PRO A 150 -8.38 19.91 34.58
CA PRO A 150 -9.31 20.02 33.46
C PRO A 150 -9.75 18.63 32.97
N LYS A 151 -11.06 18.43 32.83
CA LYS A 151 -11.62 17.14 32.40
C LYS A 151 -12.37 17.30 31.09
N THR A 152 -12.06 16.41 30.16
CA THR A 152 -12.79 16.27 28.90
C THR A 152 -14.00 15.37 29.10
N PRO A 153 -15.24 15.84 28.84
CA PRO A 153 -16.42 14.97 28.81
C PRO A 153 -16.30 13.90 27.73
N LYS A 154 -16.58 12.64 28.10
CA LYS A 154 -16.56 11.47 27.23
C LYS A 154 -17.81 10.64 27.44
N ILE A 155 -18.58 10.41 26.37
CA ILE A 155 -19.77 9.55 26.42
C ILE A 155 -19.55 8.29 25.59
N PHE A 156 -19.92 7.14 26.15
CA PHE A 156 -19.85 5.85 25.49
C PHE A 156 -21.20 5.44 24.93
N MET A 157 -21.28 5.27 23.62
CA MET A 157 -22.47 4.83 22.93
C MET A 157 -22.29 3.36 22.54
N MET A 158 -22.90 2.47 23.32
CA MET A 158 -22.82 1.01 23.12
C MET A 158 -23.90 0.47 22.16
N THR A 159 -24.79 1.35 21.66
CA THR A 159 -25.87 1.02 20.73
C THR A 159 -25.93 2.05 19.60
N ASP A 160 -26.49 1.64 18.46
CA ASP A 160 -26.80 2.48 17.31
C ASP A 160 -28.04 3.37 17.53
N GLU A 161 -28.91 2.97 18.44
CA GLU A 161 -30.05 3.78 18.84
C GLU A 161 -29.65 4.92 19.79
N TYR A 162 -29.92 6.16 19.40
CA TYR A 162 -29.74 7.34 20.25
C TYR A 162 -30.76 8.45 19.99
N SER A 163 -30.77 9.42 20.90
CA SER A 163 -31.53 10.67 20.83
C SER A 163 -30.55 11.84 20.94
N LEU A 164 -30.58 12.75 19.97
CA LEU A 164 -29.74 13.95 19.96
C LEU A 164 -29.99 14.82 21.19
N GLN A 165 -31.24 14.93 21.62
CA GLN A 165 -31.61 15.70 22.81
C GLN A 165 -31.07 15.03 24.08
N ASP A 166 -31.14 13.70 24.17
CA ASP A 166 -30.68 13.00 25.36
C ASP A 166 -29.16 13.10 25.52
N LEU A 167 -28.43 12.96 24.41
CA LEU A 167 -26.99 13.17 24.35
C LEU A 167 -26.60 14.60 24.70
N LEU A 168 -27.35 15.59 24.20
CA LEU A 168 -27.12 16.99 24.51
C LEU A 168 -27.23 17.26 26.02
N GLU A 169 -28.31 16.79 26.65
CA GLU A 169 -28.51 16.96 28.10
C GLU A 169 -27.45 16.23 28.93
N GLN A 170 -27.05 15.03 28.51
CA GLN A 170 -25.99 14.29 29.20
C GLN A 170 -24.62 14.97 29.05
N PHE A 171 -24.30 15.55 27.88
CA PHE A 171 -23.08 16.34 27.72
C PHE A 171 -23.12 17.64 28.52
N LYS A 172 -24.26 18.33 28.63
CA LYS A 172 -24.41 19.51 29.51
C LYS A 172 -24.10 19.15 30.96
N GLY A 173 -24.69 18.07 31.46
CA GLY A 173 -24.40 17.56 32.81
C GLY A 173 -22.91 17.28 33.02
N ALA A 174 -22.27 16.58 32.08
CA ALA A 174 -20.82 16.34 32.16
C ALA A 174 -19.98 17.64 32.10
N MET A 175 -20.40 18.65 31.33
CA MET A 175 -19.70 19.93 31.23
C MET A 175 -19.78 20.74 32.53
N GLU A 176 -20.93 20.76 33.19
CA GLU A 176 -21.11 21.41 34.50
C GLU A 176 -20.14 20.85 35.55
N MET A 177 -19.81 19.56 35.46
CA MET A 177 -18.93 18.87 36.40
C MET A 177 -17.42 19.07 36.12
N SER A 178 -17.03 19.71 35.02
CA SER A 178 -15.61 19.87 34.65
C SER A 178 -14.86 20.89 35.50
N SER A 179 -15.58 21.77 36.22
CA SER A 179 -15.04 22.89 37.02
C SER A 179 -14.16 23.89 36.22
N THR A 180 -13.95 23.65 34.92
CA THR A 180 -13.12 24.44 34.00
C THR A 180 -13.86 24.57 32.67
N PRO A 181 -13.61 25.64 31.89
CA PRO A 181 -14.23 25.79 30.58
C PRO A 181 -13.91 24.60 29.67
N VAL A 182 -14.95 23.88 29.25
CA VAL A 182 -14.82 22.76 28.33
C VAL A 182 -14.68 23.31 26.91
N SER A 183 -13.56 23.00 26.26
CA SER A 183 -13.31 23.38 24.85
C SER A 183 -13.53 22.22 23.88
N GLU A 184 -13.63 21.00 24.40
CA GLU A 184 -13.76 19.76 23.63
C GLU A 184 -14.57 18.71 24.39
N ILE A 185 -15.42 17.98 23.66
CA ILE A 185 -16.09 16.76 24.12
C ILE A 185 -15.75 15.58 23.21
N GLN A 186 -15.85 14.37 23.74
CA GLN A 186 -15.54 13.14 23.01
C GLN A 186 -16.71 12.15 23.06
N ILE A 187 -16.94 11.48 21.95
CA ILE A 187 -17.91 10.39 21.82
C ILE A 187 -17.12 9.12 21.49
N ILE A 188 -17.34 8.06 22.27
CA ILE A 188 -16.78 6.73 22.04
C ILE A 188 -17.91 5.85 21.51
N THR A 189 -17.75 5.25 20.34
CA THR A 189 -18.75 4.34 19.77
C THR A 189 -18.09 3.24 18.97
N GLU A 190 -18.74 2.08 18.86
CA GLU A 190 -18.29 1.03 17.95
C GLU A 190 -18.55 1.46 16.50
N ASN A 191 -17.50 1.38 15.67
CA ASN A 191 -17.45 1.93 14.30
C ASN A 191 -18.49 1.32 13.33
N ASN A 192 -19.22 0.28 13.74
CA ASN A 192 -20.21 -0.45 12.95
C ASN A 192 -21.67 -0.10 13.30
N ALA A 193 -21.93 0.65 14.38
CA ALA A 193 -23.27 0.88 14.88
C ALA A 193 -23.98 2.04 14.15
N ILE A 194 -23.30 3.16 13.91
CA ILE A 194 -23.92 4.40 13.38
C ILE A 194 -23.24 4.81 12.07
N SER A 195 -24.03 5.21 11.06
CA SER A 195 -23.49 5.64 9.77
C SER A 195 -22.68 6.94 9.87
N VAL A 196 -21.64 7.11 9.04
CA VAL A 196 -20.77 8.31 9.05
C VAL A 196 -21.54 9.62 8.79
N SER A 197 -22.56 9.61 7.92
CA SER A 197 -23.41 10.78 7.65
C SER A 197 -24.24 11.19 8.85
N GLU A 198 -24.77 10.19 9.54
CA GLU A 198 -25.56 10.38 10.75
C GLU A 198 -24.67 10.86 11.90
N TYR A 199 -23.47 10.28 12.03
CA TYR A 199 -22.48 10.70 13.01
C TYR A 199 -22.04 12.15 12.81
N LYS A 200 -21.78 12.58 11.57
CA LYS A 200 -21.46 13.98 11.26
C LYS A 200 -22.62 14.93 11.59
N SER A 201 -23.85 14.49 11.38
CA SER A 201 -25.05 15.26 11.72
C SER A 201 -25.17 15.44 13.23
N MET A 202 -24.95 14.35 13.98
CA MET A 202 -24.89 14.37 15.45
C MET A 202 -23.78 15.28 15.98
N MET A 203 -22.55 15.12 15.50
CA MET A 203 -21.42 15.95 15.93
C MET A 203 -21.66 17.43 15.61
N LYS A 204 -22.24 17.73 14.44
CA LYS A 204 -22.56 19.11 14.05
C LYS A 204 -23.63 19.72 14.95
N PHE A 205 -24.67 18.96 15.25
CA PHE A 205 -25.70 19.35 16.20
C PHE A 205 -25.07 19.66 17.57
N LEU A 206 -24.36 18.71 18.16
CA LEU A 206 -23.73 18.88 19.48
C LEU A 206 -22.73 20.05 19.50
N SER A 207 -21.89 20.18 18.47
CA SER A 207 -20.92 21.28 18.38
C SER A 207 -21.60 22.64 18.31
N THR A 208 -22.74 22.73 17.60
CA THR A 208 -23.51 23.97 17.45
C THR A 208 -24.21 24.33 18.76
N GLU A 209 -24.90 23.37 19.39
CA GLU A 209 -25.68 23.60 20.61
C GLU A 209 -24.80 23.84 21.84
N LEU A 210 -23.64 23.20 21.92
CA LEU A 210 -22.73 23.31 23.07
C LEU A 210 -21.62 24.34 22.86
N GLY A 211 -21.37 24.79 21.63
CA GLY A 211 -20.29 25.74 21.32
C GLY A 211 -18.88 25.19 21.52
N VAL A 212 -18.70 23.88 21.48
CA VAL A 212 -17.42 23.18 21.75
C VAL A 212 -16.96 22.34 20.56
N LYS A 213 -15.69 21.94 20.57
CA LYS A 213 -15.17 20.96 19.62
C LYS A 213 -15.73 19.57 19.96
N VAL A 214 -16.15 18.82 18.94
CA VAL A 214 -16.61 17.44 19.12
C VAL A 214 -15.65 16.50 18.39
N LYS A 215 -15.18 15.47 19.08
CA LYS A 215 -14.32 14.41 18.52
C LYS A 215 -14.92 13.04 18.75
N ALA A 216 -14.65 12.13 17.81
CA ALA A 216 -15.14 10.77 17.82
C ALA A 216 -13.99 9.79 17.97
N PHE A 217 -14.11 8.78 18.83
CA PHE A 217 -13.13 7.69 18.98
C PHE A 217 -13.82 6.33 18.86
N GLU A 218 -13.12 5.34 18.31
CA GLU A 218 -13.60 3.95 18.25
C GLU A 218 -13.48 3.28 19.63
N THR A 219 -12.40 3.58 20.36
CA THR A 219 -12.16 3.05 21.70
C THR A 219 -11.51 4.10 22.60
N LEU A 220 -11.49 3.85 23.91
CA LEU A 220 -10.77 4.68 24.88
C LEU A 220 -9.25 4.77 24.65
N ARG A 221 -8.67 3.75 24.00
CA ARG A 221 -7.23 3.65 23.78
C ARG A 221 -6.80 4.28 22.45
N SER A 222 -7.75 4.73 21.64
CA SER A 222 -7.48 5.35 20.35
C SER A 222 -6.75 6.67 20.57
N ALA A 223 -5.50 6.75 20.09
CA ALA A 223 -4.68 7.96 20.20
C ALA A 223 -5.15 9.10 19.27
N HIS A 224 -5.97 8.78 18.26
CA HIS A 224 -6.44 9.73 17.25
C HIS A 224 -7.95 9.57 17.04
N PRO A 225 -8.69 10.67 16.81
CA PRO A 225 -10.13 10.60 16.54
C PRO A 225 -10.39 10.03 15.14
N TRP A 226 -11.45 9.22 14.99
CA TRP A 226 -11.89 8.70 13.68
C TRP A 226 -12.78 9.71 12.93
N LEU A 227 -13.41 10.67 13.63
CA LEU A 227 -14.12 11.83 13.06
C LEU A 227 -13.84 13.11 13.86
N SER A 228 -13.50 14.22 13.17
CA SER A 228 -13.37 15.59 13.72
C SER A 228 -13.99 16.61 12.77
N ILE A 229 -14.64 17.65 13.31
CA ILE A 229 -15.29 18.74 12.54
C ILE A 229 -14.30 19.89 12.22
N ASN A 230 -13.13 19.95 12.86
CA ASN A 230 -12.23 21.08 12.71
C ASN A 230 -11.28 20.95 11.51
N HIS A 231 -11.26 22.00 10.68
CA HIS A 231 -10.49 22.08 9.43
C HIS A 231 -8.95 22.09 9.61
N ALA A 232 -8.46 22.27 10.85
CA ALA A 232 -7.04 22.33 11.20
C ALA A 232 -6.48 21.02 11.80
N ASP A 233 -7.32 20.01 12.04
CA ASP A 233 -6.86 18.67 12.41
C ASP A 233 -6.36 17.97 11.14
N SER A 234 -5.09 18.17 10.80
CA SER A 234 -4.39 17.56 9.66
C SER A 234 -4.18 16.04 9.79
N GLN A 235 -4.93 15.38 10.67
CA GLN A 235 -5.17 13.95 10.66
C GLN A 235 -6.68 13.69 10.70
N VAL A 236 -7.36 14.10 9.65
CA VAL A 236 -8.54 13.38 9.21
C VAL A 236 -8.02 12.06 8.60
N THR A 237 -7.71 11.08 9.45
CA THR A 237 -7.93 9.68 9.07
C THR A 237 -9.44 9.52 9.01
N LEU A 238 -9.99 10.03 7.90
CA LEU A 238 -11.32 9.71 7.43
C LEU A 238 -11.35 8.19 7.39
N ASP A 239 -11.99 7.58 8.37
CA ASP A 239 -12.57 6.27 8.18
C ASP A 239 -13.72 6.46 7.18
N ILE A 240 -13.32 6.65 5.92
CA ILE A 240 -14.14 6.25 4.81
C ILE A 240 -14.00 4.73 4.91
N ASP A 241 -15.11 4.02 5.06
CA ASP A 241 -15.29 2.77 4.34
C ASP A 241 -15.03 3.07 2.86
N ALA A 242 -13.77 3.25 2.50
CA ALA A 242 -13.33 3.52 1.16
C ALA A 242 -13.49 2.15 0.53
N ARG A 243 -14.73 1.84 0.14
CA ARG A 243 -15.11 0.53 -0.36
C ARG A 243 -14.13 0.22 -1.47
N HIS A 244 -13.30 -0.78 -1.22
CA HIS A 244 -12.22 -1.07 -2.14
C HIS A 244 -12.79 -1.57 -3.45
N LEU A 245 -12.12 -1.31 -4.54
CA LEU A 245 -12.50 -1.79 -5.86
C LEU A 245 -12.00 -3.23 -6.10
N ALA A 246 -12.24 -4.13 -5.13
CA ALA A 246 -12.08 -5.58 -5.21
C ALA A 246 -13.41 -6.25 -4.85
N GLU A 247 -13.78 -7.31 -5.56
CA GLU A 247 -15.03 -8.03 -5.33
C GLU A 247 -14.80 -9.52 -5.53
N THR A 248 -15.40 -10.36 -4.68
CA THR A 248 -15.37 -11.82 -4.82
C THR A 248 -16.61 -12.33 -5.53
N GLN A 249 -17.67 -11.54 -5.59
CA GLN A 249 -18.86 -11.86 -6.37
C GLN A 249 -18.57 -11.81 -7.89
N PRO A 250 -19.23 -12.68 -8.67
CA PRO A 250 -19.21 -12.62 -10.13
C PRO A 250 -19.61 -11.24 -10.64
N HIS A 251 -19.09 -10.88 -11.82
CA HIS A 251 -19.48 -9.64 -12.47
C HIS A 251 -20.97 -9.66 -12.84
N ASN A 252 -21.65 -8.52 -12.68
CA ASN A 252 -23.03 -8.34 -13.09
C ASN A 252 -23.11 -7.74 -14.50
N ASP A 253 -23.53 -8.54 -15.48
CA ASP A 253 -23.64 -8.14 -16.89
C ASP A 253 -24.88 -7.29 -17.22
N LYS A 254 -25.37 -6.52 -16.25
CA LYS A 254 -26.48 -5.58 -16.40
C LYS A 254 -26.19 -4.65 -17.59
N LYS A 255 -27.16 -4.53 -18.51
CA LYS A 255 -27.02 -3.71 -19.72
C LYS A 255 -27.09 -2.23 -19.38
N LEU A 256 -26.43 -1.42 -20.20
CA LEU A 256 -26.26 0.01 -19.94
C LEU A 256 -27.58 0.76 -19.70
N GLN A 257 -28.67 0.40 -20.39
CA GLN A 257 -29.97 1.08 -20.21
C GLN A 257 -30.51 0.99 -18.77
N ASP A 258 -30.12 -0.04 -18.03
CA ASP A 258 -30.61 -0.29 -16.68
C ASP A 258 -29.67 0.30 -15.61
N TRP A 259 -28.55 0.92 -16.01
CA TRP A 259 -27.63 1.56 -15.07
C TRP A 259 -28.20 2.88 -14.60
N ASP A 260 -27.99 3.18 -13.32
CA ASP A 260 -28.35 4.50 -12.79
C ASP A 260 -27.41 5.58 -13.35
N ALA A 261 -27.99 6.69 -13.76
CA ALA A 261 -27.24 7.91 -14.02
C ALA A 261 -26.81 8.56 -12.68
N PRO A 262 -25.75 9.38 -12.68
CA PRO A 262 -25.45 10.24 -11.54
C PRO A 262 -26.67 11.12 -11.19
N SER A 263 -26.91 11.34 -9.91
CA SER A 263 -28.02 12.17 -9.46
C SER A 263 -27.84 13.63 -9.90
N GLN A 264 -28.95 14.39 -9.97
CA GLN A 264 -28.86 15.81 -10.31
C GLN A 264 -27.97 16.58 -9.33
N GLU A 265 -28.03 16.25 -8.03
CA GLU A 265 -27.17 16.82 -7.00
C GLU A 265 -25.68 16.56 -7.27
N GLN A 266 -25.34 15.33 -7.69
CA GLN A 266 -23.97 14.99 -8.09
C GLN A 266 -23.53 15.85 -9.28
N ILE A 267 -24.35 15.92 -10.32
CA ILE A 267 -24.05 16.73 -11.51
C ILE A 267 -23.88 18.21 -11.17
N ASP A 268 -24.77 18.77 -10.35
CA ASP A 268 -24.73 20.17 -9.94
C ASP A 268 -23.49 20.46 -9.09
N LYS A 269 -23.10 19.52 -8.23
CA LYS A 269 -21.84 19.60 -7.47
C LYS A 269 -20.62 19.62 -8.38
N LEU A 270 -20.55 18.76 -9.40
CA LEU A 270 -19.44 18.78 -10.36
C LEU A 270 -19.42 20.08 -11.17
N LYS A 271 -20.59 20.56 -11.62
CA LYS A 271 -20.71 21.85 -12.32
C LYS A 271 -20.25 23.01 -11.43
N ALA A 272 -20.69 23.06 -10.17
CA ALA A 272 -20.27 24.09 -9.23
C ALA A 272 -18.75 24.04 -8.97
N GLU A 273 -18.18 22.84 -8.78
CA GLU A 273 -16.73 22.68 -8.61
C GLU A 273 -15.93 23.00 -9.89
N SER A 274 -16.52 22.85 -11.08
CA SER A 274 -15.89 23.21 -12.37
C SER A 274 -15.68 24.71 -12.54
N GLN A 275 -16.46 25.54 -11.84
CA GLN A 275 -16.32 27.01 -11.86
C GLN A 275 -15.25 27.52 -10.89
N LYS A 276 -14.74 26.66 -10.00
CA LYS A 276 -13.69 27.01 -9.05
C LYS A 276 -12.31 26.83 -9.67
N THR A 277 -11.36 27.69 -9.28
CA THR A 277 -9.95 27.50 -9.65
C THR A 277 -9.42 26.21 -9.03
N LYS A 278 -9.10 25.21 -9.85
CA LYS A 278 -8.54 23.92 -9.45
C LYS A 278 -7.18 23.69 -10.09
N PRO A 279 -6.30 22.87 -9.48
CA PRO A 279 -5.06 22.46 -10.13
C PRO A 279 -5.33 21.82 -11.49
N GLN A 280 -4.52 22.16 -12.48
CA GLN A 280 -4.58 21.54 -13.81
C GLN A 280 -4.15 20.07 -13.75
N LEU A 281 -4.61 19.26 -14.71
CA LEU A 281 -4.09 17.91 -14.90
C LEU A 281 -2.59 17.94 -15.20
N ALA A 282 -1.81 17.16 -14.45
CA ALA A 282 -0.37 17.05 -14.71
C ALA A 282 -0.12 16.26 -16.00
N ASN A 283 0.64 16.84 -16.93
CA ASN A 283 1.09 16.27 -18.20
C ASN A 283 -0.01 15.91 -19.21
N HIS A 284 -1.27 16.24 -18.94
CA HIS A 284 -2.41 15.95 -19.81
C HIS A 284 -3.33 17.16 -19.84
N ASP A 285 -4.05 17.34 -20.93
CA ASP A 285 -4.94 18.47 -21.14
C ASP A 285 -6.39 18.11 -20.75
N TYR A 286 -6.73 16.81 -20.82
CA TYR A 286 -8.06 16.29 -20.49
C TYR A 286 -8.04 14.85 -19.94
N GLN A 287 -9.09 14.45 -19.22
CA GLN A 287 -9.26 13.09 -18.69
C GLN A 287 -10.63 12.51 -19.07
N VAL A 288 -10.66 11.24 -19.49
CA VAL A 288 -11.90 10.47 -19.63
C VAL A 288 -11.91 9.39 -18.55
N ILE A 289 -12.93 9.40 -17.69
CA ILE A 289 -13.19 8.37 -16.69
C ILE A 289 -14.17 7.38 -17.28
N ILE A 290 -13.81 6.09 -17.28
CA ILE A 290 -14.65 5.01 -17.78
C ILE A 290 -15.11 4.19 -16.58
N GLN A 291 -16.37 4.35 -16.18
CA GLN A 291 -17.05 3.52 -15.18
C GLN A 291 -17.45 2.21 -15.85
N THR A 292 -16.89 1.09 -15.40
CA THR A 292 -17.08 -0.21 -16.05
C THR A 292 -18.12 -1.12 -15.39
N GLU A 293 -18.74 -0.67 -14.30
CA GLU A 293 -19.77 -1.41 -13.55
C GLU A 293 -20.92 -0.50 -13.09
N SER A 294 -22.13 -1.05 -12.97
CA SER A 294 -23.32 -0.32 -12.50
C SER A 294 -23.35 -0.07 -10.99
N ASP A 295 -22.45 -0.72 -10.25
CA ASP A 295 -22.40 -0.69 -8.78
C ASP A 295 -22.20 0.73 -8.22
N ASP A 296 -22.81 0.98 -7.05
CA ASP A 296 -22.80 2.30 -6.40
C ASP A 296 -21.40 2.78 -6.04
N ASN A 297 -20.49 1.87 -5.64
CA ASN A 297 -19.12 2.25 -5.32
C ASN A 297 -18.32 2.61 -6.57
N ALA A 298 -18.52 1.89 -7.69
CA ALA A 298 -17.87 2.22 -8.96
C ALA A 298 -18.35 3.59 -9.50
N LYS A 299 -19.66 3.86 -9.36
CA LYS A 299 -20.29 5.15 -9.66
C LYS A 299 -19.74 6.27 -8.78
N ASP A 300 -19.74 6.09 -7.47
CA ASP A 300 -19.24 7.06 -6.49
C ASP A 300 -17.73 7.30 -6.62
N SER A 301 -16.93 6.25 -6.88
CA SER A 301 -15.50 6.37 -7.15
C SER A 301 -15.20 7.18 -8.41
N SER A 302 -15.98 6.97 -9.47
CA SER A 302 -15.88 7.74 -10.73
C SER A 302 -16.21 9.22 -10.50
N PHE A 303 -17.27 9.47 -9.73
CA PHE A 303 -17.69 10.81 -9.33
C PHE A 303 -16.62 11.54 -8.50
N LYS A 304 -16.14 10.91 -7.42
CA LYS A 304 -15.08 11.46 -6.56
C LYS A 304 -13.82 11.76 -7.37
N LEU A 305 -13.44 10.88 -8.29
CA LEU A 305 -12.26 11.10 -9.13
C LEU A 305 -12.43 12.32 -10.05
N ALA A 306 -13.64 12.58 -10.56
CA ALA A 306 -13.94 13.75 -11.37
C ALA A 306 -13.88 15.07 -10.57
N LEU A 307 -14.23 15.07 -9.28
CA LEU A 307 -14.15 16.28 -8.42
C LEU A 307 -12.76 16.89 -8.33
N LYS A 308 -11.70 16.13 -8.65
CA LYS A 308 -10.34 16.63 -8.65
C LYS A 308 -10.07 17.61 -9.80
N HIS A 309 -10.63 17.33 -10.99
CA HIS A 309 -10.44 18.12 -12.22
C HIS A 309 -11.75 18.23 -13.01
N PRO A 310 -12.84 18.76 -12.43
CA PRO A 310 -14.20 18.64 -12.99
C PRO A 310 -14.38 19.37 -14.32
N ALA A 311 -13.64 20.44 -14.58
CA ALA A 311 -13.66 21.16 -15.87
C ALA A 311 -12.89 20.45 -16.99
N GLN A 312 -12.02 19.48 -16.65
CA GLN A 312 -11.16 18.75 -17.59
C GLN A 312 -11.48 17.25 -17.60
N THR A 313 -12.71 16.88 -17.24
CA THR A 313 -13.11 15.49 -17.07
C THR A 313 -14.44 15.19 -17.76
N THR A 314 -14.48 14.11 -18.53
CA THR A 314 -15.71 13.45 -18.98
C THR A 314 -15.86 12.11 -18.26
N ILE A 315 -17.07 11.79 -17.82
CA ILE A 315 -17.42 10.46 -17.27
C ILE A 315 -18.26 9.71 -18.30
N VAL A 316 -17.80 8.50 -18.64
CA VAL A 316 -18.47 7.54 -19.51
C VAL A 316 -18.85 6.32 -18.68
N GLN A 317 -20.11 5.90 -18.77
CA GLN A 317 -20.55 4.59 -18.29
C GLN A 317 -20.47 3.59 -19.45
N MET A 318 -19.90 2.40 -19.21
CA MET A 318 -19.68 1.39 -20.23
C MET A 318 -20.02 -0.01 -19.72
N ASP A 319 -21.02 -0.64 -20.33
CA ASP A 319 -21.42 -2.01 -20.00
C ASP A 319 -20.47 -3.07 -20.56
N LYS A 320 -20.63 -4.33 -20.12
CA LYS A 320 -19.70 -5.44 -20.39
C LYS A 320 -19.36 -5.63 -21.88
N ASP A 321 -20.30 -5.33 -22.78
CA ASP A 321 -20.13 -5.52 -24.23
C ASP A 321 -19.45 -4.33 -24.91
N GLY A 322 -19.31 -3.21 -24.18
CA GLY A 322 -18.70 -1.98 -24.65
C GLY A 322 -19.71 -0.95 -25.15
N ALA A 323 -21.02 -1.15 -24.97
CA ALA A 323 -21.99 -0.07 -25.18
C ALA A 323 -21.77 0.99 -24.09
N TYR A 324 -21.82 2.27 -24.48
CA TYR A 324 -21.48 3.35 -23.57
C TYR A 324 -22.37 4.58 -23.73
N ARG A 325 -22.40 5.42 -22.68
CA ARG A 325 -23.02 6.74 -22.69
C ARG A 325 -22.18 7.75 -21.90
N VAL A 326 -22.18 9.00 -22.34
CA VAL A 326 -21.60 10.11 -21.58
C VAL A 326 -22.60 10.55 -20.52
N VAL A 327 -22.16 10.64 -19.26
CA VAL A 327 -23.03 11.05 -18.13
C VAL A 327 -22.61 12.38 -17.48
N TYR A 328 -21.41 12.86 -17.80
CA TYR A 328 -20.91 14.16 -17.35
C TYR A 328 -19.76 14.63 -18.25
N GLY A 329 -19.63 15.95 -18.45
CA GLY A 329 -18.49 16.58 -19.10
C GLY A 329 -18.68 16.83 -20.60
N THR A 330 -17.57 17.05 -21.29
CA THR A 330 -17.56 17.33 -22.74
C THR A 330 -17.85 16.06 -23.53
N GLU A 331 -18.66 16.17 -24.59
CA GLU A 331 -18.89 15.07 -25.54
C GLU A 331 -17.57 14.58 -26.15
N LEU A 332 -17.47 13.27 -26.39
CA LEU A 332 -16.21 12.63 -26.81
C LEU A 332 -15.65 13.21 -28.12
N ASP A 333 -16.53 13.55 -29.05
CA ASP A 333 -16.23 14.14 -30.36
C ASP A 333 -15.79 15.62 -30.28
N LYS A 334 -15.73 16.21 -29.08
CA LYS A 334 -15.27 17.59 -28.84
C LYS A 334 -14.04 17.64 -27.97
N ILE A 335 -13.53 16.50 -27.50
CA ILE A 335 -12.29 16.42 -26.73
C ILE A 335 -11.09 16.57 -27.68
N THR A 336 -10.08 17.34 -27.26
CA THR A 336 -8.83 17.58 -28.01
C THR A 336 -7.62 17.56 -27.08
N GLY A 337 -6.43 17.36 -27.64
CA GLY A 337 -5.16 17.45 -26.89
C GLY A 337 -4.72 16.12 -26.28
N ARG A 338 -3.85 16.17 -25.28
CA ARG A 338 -3.32 14.99 -24.58
C ARG A 338 -4.33 14.47 -23.58
N VAL A 339 -4.82 13.27 -23.81
CA VAL A 339 -5.89 12.66 -23.01
C VAL A 339 -5.36 11.50 -22.17
N LYS A 340 -5.79 11.47 -20.92
CA LYS A 340 -5.62 10.33 -20.02
C LYS A 340 -6.93 9.56 -19.86
N LEU A 341 -6.87 8.25 -19.93
CA LEU A 341 -7.98 7.37 -19.56
C LEU A 341 -7.84 6.93 -18.10
N SER A 342 -8.94 6.94 -17.34
CA SER A 342 -9.01 6.34 -16.01
C SER A 342 -10.15 5.33 -15.97
N VAL A 343 -9.83 4.04 -15.95
CA VAL A 343 -10.83 2.97 -15.96
C VAL A 343 -11.13 2.57 -14.52
N VAL A 344 -12.38 2.70 -14.09
CA VAL A 344 -12.83 2.49 -12.71
C VAL A 344 -13.79 1.30 -12.66
N GLY A 345 -13.40 0.27 -11.92
CA GLY A 345 -14.21 -0.92 -11.69
C GLY A 345 -13.53 -1.86 -10.70
N TYR A 346 -14.22 -2.93 -10.33
CA TYR A 346 -13.67 -3.92 -9.40
C TYR A 346 -12.67 -4.84 -10.10
N GLY A 347 -11.52 -5.03 -9.46
CA GLY A 347 -10.57 -6.08 -9.78
C GLY A 347 -11.08 -7.43 -9.27
N ARG A 348 -11.03 -8.46 -10.12
CA ARG A 348 -11.40 -9.84 -9.77
C ARG A 348 -10.42 -10.85 -10.33
N LYS A 349 -10.39 -12.05 -9.75
CA LYS A 349 -9.73 -13.23 -10.29
C LYS A 349 -10.75 -14.14 -10.97
N THR A 350 -10.43 -14.68 -12.14
CA THR A 350 -11.21 -15.78 -12.75
C THR A 350 -10.92 -17.09 -12.03
N GLU A 351 -11.75 -18.12 -12.26
CA GLU A 351 -11.50 -19.47 -11.73
C GLU A 351 -10.13 -20.03 -12.16
N GLN A 352 -9.67 -19.67 -13.34
CA GLN A 352 -8.34 -20.04 -13.87
C GLN A 352 -7.21 -19.14 -13.36
N GLY A 353 -7.47 -18.22 -12.43
CA GLY A 353 -6.49 -17.33 -11.80
C GLY A 353 -6.14 -16.07 -12.62
N GLY A 354 -6.84 -15.81 -13.73
CA GLY A 354 -6.65 -14.63 -14.56
C GLY A 354 -7.19 -13.35 -13.92
N ASP A 355 -6.51 -12.22 -14.12
CA ASP A 355 -6.97 -10.91 -13.63
C ASP A 355 -8.04 -10.30 -14.55
N THR A 356 -9.03 -9.64 -13.96
CA THR A 356 -10.05 -8.87 -14.68
C THR A 356 -10.31 -7.52 -14.01
N LEU A 357 -10.79 -6.55 -14.80
CA LEU A 357 -11.27 -5.25 -14.32
C LEU A 357 -12.67 -4.99 -14.88
N GLY A 358 -13.66 -4.76 -14.03
CA GLY A 358 -15.05 -4.67 -14.50
C GLY A 358 -15.52 -5.95 -15.19
N GLY A 359 -15.09 -7.10 -14.67
CA GLY A 359 -15.38 -8.42 -15.25
C GLY A 359 -14.74 -8.69 -16.62
N ARG A 360 -13.84 -7.82 -17.11
CA ARG A 360 -13.20 -7.97 -18.43
C ARG A 360 -11.74 -8.36 -18.30
N SER A 361 -11.33 -9.34 -19.10
CA SER A 361 -9.92 -9.61 -19.40
C SER A 361 -9.26 -8.40 -20.07
N ALA A 362 -7.93 -8.40 -20.12
CA ALA A 362 -7.18 -7.35 -20.81
C ALA A 362 -7.53 -7.30 -22.31
N THR A 363 -7.84 -8.43 -22.93
CA THR A 363 -8.30 -8.49 -24.32
C THR A 363 -9.62 -7.76 -24.50
N GLU A 364 -10.67 -8.17 -23.78
CA GLU A 364 -12.01 -7.59 -23.92
C GLU A 364 -12.02 -6.09 -23.61
N LEU A 365 -11.38 -5.68 -22.52
CA LEU A 365 -11.33 -4.26 -22.14
C LEU A 365 -10.57 -3.43 -23.18
N SER A 366 -9.47 -3.94 -23.74
CA SER A 366 -8.72 -3.23 -24.78
C SER A 366 -9.52 -3.05 -26.07
N GLU A 367 -10.34 -4.04 -26.45
CA GLU A 367 -11.23 -3.95 -27.61
C GLU A 367 -12.36 -2.93 -27.38
N ASN A 368 -12.96 -2.94 -26.17
CA ASN A 368 -13.96 -1.95 -25.79
C ASN A 368 -13.39 -0.52 -25.83
N ILE A 369 -12.18 -0.30 -25.29
CA ILE A 369 -11.51 1.01 -25.32
C ILE A 369 -11.14 1.39 -26.76
N THR A 370 -10.73 0.45 -27.60
CA THR A 370 -10.43 0.70 -29.01
C THR A 370 -11.68 1.17 -29.77
N LYS A 371 -12.85 0.58 -29.48
CA LYS A 371 -14.14 1.04 -30.01
C LYS A 371 -14.51 2.44 -29.49
N LEU A 372 -14.37 2.70 -28.19
CA LEU A 372 -14.60 4.03 -27.61
C LEU A 372 -13.71 5.09 -28.25
N ASN A 373 -12.45 4.75 -28.55
CA ASN A 373 -11.51 5.66 -29.20
C ASN A 373 -11.96 6.11 -30.59
N GLN A 374 -12.80 5.34 -31.30
CA GLN A 374 -13.36 5.75 -32.58
C GLN A 374 -14.35 6.92 -32.47
N ALA A 375 -14.89 7.17 -31.28
CA ALA A 375 -15.76 8.32 -31.01
C ALA A 375 -15.00 9.58 -30.56
N LEU A 376 -13.70 9.46 -30.28
CA LEU A 376 -12.82 10.60 -30.04
C LEU A 376 -12.38 11.18 -31.39
N THR A 377 -12.14 12.49 -31.45
CA THR A 377 -11.65 13.12 -32.69
C THR A 377 -10.21 12.73 -33.01
N ASN A 378 -9.81 12.89 -34.28
CA ASN A 378 -8.42 12.72 -34.73
C ASN A 378 -7.41 13.67 -34.04
N GLY A 379 -7.88 14.70 -33.31
CA GLY A 379 -7.03 15.63 -32.56
C GLY A 379 -6.65 15.16 -31.15
N VAL A 380 -7.04 13.94 -30.76
CA VAL A 380 -6.75 13.36 -29.44
C VAL A 380 -5.46 12.54 -29.47
N ILE A 381 -4.59 12.79 -28.49
CA ILE A 381 -3.40 11.99 -28.23
C ILE A 381 -3.61 11.22 -26.93
N LEU A 382 -4.00 9.95 -27.02
CA LEU A 382 -4.10 9.06 -25.86
C LEU A 382 -2.70 8.72 -25.33
N GLN A 383 -2.28 9.28 -24.20
CA GLN A 383 -0.92 9.03 -23.67
C GLN A 383 -0.88 7.97 -22.58
N HIS A 384 -1.86 7.98 -21.69
CA HIS A 384 -1.80 7.20 -20.46
C HIS A 384 -3.13 6.58 -20.08
N ILE A 385 -3.10 5.32 -19.65
CA ILE A 385 -4.24 4.63 -19.04
C ILE A 385 -3.97 4.33 -17.55
N SER A 386 -4.83 4.83 -16.67
CA SER A 386 -4.80 4.49 -15.24
C SER A 386 -5.88 3.46 -14.95
N LEU A 387 -5.46 2.24 -14.60
CA LEU A 387 -6.34 1.16 -14.18
C LEU A 387 -6.63 1.33 -12.69
N VAL A 388 -7.88 1.66 -12.38
CA VAL A 388 -8.38 2.01 -11.05
C VAL A 388 -9.24 0.85 -10.54
N GLY A 389 -8.56 -0.21 -10.13
CA GLY A 389 -9.13 -1.40 -9.50
C GLY A 389 -8.06 -2.06 -8.63
N CYS A 390 -8.49 -2.91 -7.69
CA CYS A 390 -7.60 -3.64 -6.78
C CYS A 390 -6.86 -4.78 -7.50
N ASN A 391 -5.69 -5.14 -6.99
CA ASN A 391 -4.98 -6.39 -7.34
C ASN A 391 -4.72 -6.60 -8.85
N LEU A 392 -4.61 -5.52 -9.63
CA LEU A 392 -4.28 -5.57 -11.06
C LEU A 392 -2.76 -5.63 -11.31
N ALA A 393 -1.97 -5.65 -10.23
CA ALA A 393 -0.55 -5.91 -10.27
C ALA A 393 -0.10 -6.91 -9.20
N SER A 394 0.97 -7.68 -9.47
CA SER A 394 1.58 -8.54 -8.45
C SER A 394 2.57 -7.74 -7.60
N ASN A 395 2.57 -8.00 -6.29
CA ASN A 395 3.58 -7.54 -5.33
C ASN A 395 4.52 -8.67 -4.89
N ASN A 396 4.36 -9.89 -5.40
CA ASN A 396 5.10 -11.07 -4.94
C ASN A 396 6.59 -11.01 -5.39
N PRO A 397 7.56 -11.10 -4.46
CA PRO A 397 8.99 -11.08 -4.78
C PRO A 397 9.49 -12.21 -5.69
N THR A 398 8.74 -13.33 -5.78
CA THR A 398 9.11 -14.50 -6.59
C THR A 398 8.40 -14.52 -7.96
N ASP A 399 7.46 -13.62 -8.19
CA ASP A 399 6.78 -13.57 -9.47
C ASP A 399 7.68 -12.86 -10.48
N ASP A 400 8.29 -13.63 -11.40
CA ASP A 400 8.94 -13.13 -12.62
C ASP A 400 7.93 -12.51 -13.62
N SER A 401 6.71 -12.21 -13.17
CA SER A 401 5.68 -11.63 -14.01
C SER A 401 5.69 -10.12 -13.85
N THR A 402 6.09 -9.41 -14.91
CA THR A 402 5.41 -8.14 -15.24
C THR A 402 3.92 -8.40 -15.03
N SER A 403 3.25 -7.71 -14.10
CA SER A 403 1.88 -8.12 -13.81
C SER A 403 1.05 -8.15 -15.09
N ALA A 404 0.44 -9.31 -15.35
CA ALA A 404 -0.01 -9.65 -16.70
C ALA A 404 -1.03 -8.62 -17.20
N TYR A 405 -1.99 -8.23 -16.35
CA TYR A 405 -3.08 -7.36 -16.77
C TYR A 405 -2.63 -5.98 -17.26
N GLY A 406 -1.84 -5.26 -16.47
CA GLY A 406 -1.38 -3.90 -16.82
C GLY A 406 -0.45 -3.87 -18.02
N ALA A 407 0.45 -4.86 -18.12
CA ALA A 407 1.38 -4.98 -19.25
C ALA A 407 0.66 -5.39 -20.54
N GLU A 408 -0.25 -6.37 -20.46
CA GLU A 408 -1.05 -6.85 -21.59
C GLU A 408 -1.98 -5.77 -22.11
N MET A 409 -2.66 -5.02 -21.21
CA MET A 409 -3.47 -3.86 -21.56
C MET A 409 -2.67 -2.84 -22.36
N LEU A 410 -1.47 -2.47 -21.88
CA LEU A 410 -0.61 -1.51 -22.59
C LEU A 410 -0.20 -2.06 -23.97
N GLN A 411 0.20 -3.32 -24.05
CA GLN A 411 0.62 -3.96 -25.30
C GLN A 411 -0.51 -3.95 -26.35
N LYS A 412 -1.76 -4.24 -25.96
CA LYS A 412 -2.91 -4.26 -26.86
C LYS A 412 -3.36 -2.86 -27.29
N LEU A 413 -3.21 -1.87 -26.42
CA LEU A 413 -3.58 -0.47 -26.72
C LEU A 413 -2.51 0.31 -27.49
N LYS A 414 -1.36 -0.31 -27.82
CA LYS A 414 -0.30 0.30 -28.63
C LYS A 414 -0.82 0.86 -29.95
N GLY A 415 -1.75 0.15 -30.60
CA GLY A 415 -2.29 0.51 -31.91
C GLY A 415 -3.10 1.81 -31.93
N ILE A 416 -3.61 2.25 -30.78
CA ILE A 416 -4.37 3.51 -30.65
C ILE A 416 -3.55 4.63 -29.98
N GLY A 417 -2.23 4.46 -29.87
CA GLY A 417 -1.29 5.50 -29.41
C GLY A 417 -1.02 5.54 -27.91
N VAL A 418 -1.65 4.69 -27.09
CA VAL A 418 -1.38 4.63 -25.63
C VAL A 418 0.06 4.20 -25.40
N SER A 419 0.84 5.03 -24.70
CA SER A 419 2.30 4.83 -24.53
C SER A 419 2.69 4.40 -23.12
N SER A 420 1.79 4.53 -22.14
CA SER A 420 2.03 4.13 -20.76
C SER A 420 0.76 3.72 -20.02
N ALA A 421 0.92 2.88 -18.99
CA ALA A 421 -0.17 2.46 -18.11
C ALA A 421 0.23 2.51 -16.63
N SER A 422 -0.76 2.50 -15.73
CA SER A 422 -0.52 2.31 -14.30
C SER A 422 -1.56 1.39 -13.68
N ALA A 423 -1.12 0.45 -12.84
CA ALA A 423 -1.96 -0.47 -12.08
C ALA A 423 -1.51 -0.52 -10.61
N ARG A 424 -2.31 -1.12 -9.72
CA ARG A 424 -1.98 -1.26 -8.30
C ARG A 424 -2.02 -2.72 -7.88
N SER A 425 -1.12 -3.09 -6.98
CA SER A 425 -1.04 -4.44 -6.42
C SER A 425 -1.86 -4.66 -5.16
N ASP A 426 -2.25 -3.56 -4.52
CA ASP A 426 -3.00 -3.56 -3.27
C ASP A 426 -4.45 -3.17 -3.51
N TYR A 427 -5.25 -3.20 -2.44
CA TYR A 427 -6.60 -2.65 -2.47
C TYR A 427 -6.54 -1.15 -2.78
N VAL A 428 -7.48 -0.69 -3.60
CA VAL A 428 -7.60 0.68 -4.10
C VAL A 428 -8.97 1.20 -3.75
N ALA A 429 -9.02 2.42 -3.23
CA ALA A 429 -10.25 3.17 -3.07
C ALA A 429 -10.06 4.63 -3.47
N ILE A 430 -11.16 5.34 -3.71
CA ILE A 430 -11.16 6.77 -4.01
C ILE A 430 -11.67 7.55 -2.80
N GLY A 431 -10.80 8.40 -2.25
CA GLY A 431 -11.14 9.30 -1.17
C GLY A 431 -12.14 10.38 -1.62
N PRO A 432 -12.87 11.03 -0.69
CA PRO A 432 -13.82 12.10 -0.98
C PRO A 432 -13.21 13.30 -1.73
N ASP A 433 -11.90 13.49 -1.63
CA ASP A 433 -11.15 14.54 -2.34
C ASP A 433 -10.67 14.10 -3.74
N GLY A 434 -11.11 12.92 -4.21
CA GLY A 434 -10.74 12.34 -5.50
C GLY A 434 -9.34 11.74 -5.55
N LYS A 435 -8.62 11.69 -4.42
CA LYS A 435 -7.32 11.02 -4.36
C LYS A 435 -7.49 9.51 -4.30
N LYS A 436 -6.58 8.82 -4.98
CA LYS A 436 -6.46 7.37 -4.87
C LYS A 436 -5.76 7.03 -3.57
N LEU A 437 -6.34 6.10 -2.84
CA LEU A 437 -5.85 5.53 -1.60
C LEU A 437 -5.57 4.05 -1.81
N THR A 438 -4.61 3.50 -1.08
CA THR A 438 -4.27 2.08 -1.13
C THR A 438 -4.18 1.47 0.27
N SER A 439 -4.60 0.21 0.41
CA SER A 439 -4.49 -0.55 1.65
C SER A 439 -4.03 -1.98 1.36
N SER A 440 -3.21 -2.53 2.24
CA SER A 440 -2.78 -3.93 2.17
C SER A 440 -3.86 -4.91 2.65
N THR A 441 -4.84 -4.44 3.43
CA THR A 441 -5.89 -5.27 4.04
C THR A 441 -7.26 -5.05 3.42
N GLY A 442 -7.44 -3.99 2.62
CA GLY A 442 -8.76 -3.57 2.13
C GLY A 442 -9.57 -2.79 3.17
N ALA A 443 -9.04 -2.65 4.38
CA ALA A 443 -9.55 -1.81 5.45
C ALA A 443 -8.48 -0.80 5.88
N ASN A 444 -8.74 0.00 6.91
CA ASN A 444 -7.72 0.88 7.45
C ASN A 444 -6.45 0.13 7.87
N PRO A 445 -5.25 0.76 7.74
CA PRO A 445 -5.03 2.14 7.30
C PRO A 445 -4.93 2.30 5.76
N TRP A 446 -5.68 3.27 5.23
CA TRP A 446 -5.55 3.74 3.85
C TRP A 446 -4.38 4.71 3.68
N ARG A 447 -3.56 4.50 2.64
CA ARG A 447 -2.35 5.29 2.36
C ARG A 447 -2.49 6.07 1.05
N HIS A 448 -2.07 7.33 1.05
CA HIS A 448 -1.97 8.14 -0.16
C HIS A 448 -0.52 8.22 -0.66
N LYS A 449 -0.32 8.22 -1.99
CA LYS A 449 1.01 8.22 -2.64
C LYS A 449 1.90 7.05 -2.19
N ASP A 450 1.30 5.89 -1.91
CA ASP A 450 2.08 4.67 -1.72
C ASP A 450 2.66 4.21 -3.06
N GLY A 451 3.91 4.58 -3.31
CA GLY A 451 4.60 4.23 -4.55
C GLY A 451 4.83 2.72 -4.68
N LYS A 452 5.05 2.01 -3.56
CA LYS A 452 5.50 0.60 -3.55
C LYS A 452 4.45 -0.37 -4.09
N VAL A 453 3.20 0.06 -4.10
CA VAL A 453 2.05 -0.72 -4.56
C VAL A 453 1.54 -0.27 -5.93
N LYS A 454 2.17 0.76 -6.53
CA LYS A 454 1.79 1.27 -7.84
C LYS A 454 2.84 0.89 -8.88
N THR A 455 2.41 0.10 -9.86
CA THR A 455 3.25 -0.28 -10.98
C THR A 455 3.00 0.63 -12.19
N HIS A 456 4.08 1.14 -12.74
CA HIS A 456 4.12 1.96 -13.95
C HIS A 456 4.60 1.11 -15.12
N TYR A 457 3.84 1.10 -16.21
CA TYR A 457 4.19 0.40 -17.44
C TYR A 457 4.50 1.38 -18.54
N SER A 458 5.54 1.10 -19.32
CA SER A 458 5.89 1.87 -20.51
C SER A 458 6.59 0.97 -21.52
N PHE A 459 6.53 1.34 -22.80
CA PHE A 459 7.34 0.66 -23.80
C PHE A 459 8.81 1.00 -23.62
N ASN A 460 9.64 -0.03 -23.52
CA ASN A 460 11.08 0.10 -23.59
C ASN A 460 11.45 0.60 -25.00
N LYS A 461 12.14 1.73 -25.08
CA LYS A 461 12.52 2.35 -26.36
C LYS A 461 13.44 1.47 -27.20
N ILE A 462 14.20 0.59 -26.55
CA ILE A 462 15.20 -0.28 -27.18
C ILE A 462 14.56 -1.61 -27.62
N THR A 463 13.79 -2.25 -26.76
CA THR A 463 13.25 -3.59 -27.03
C THR A 463 11.87 -3.57 -27.66
N GLY A 464 11.15 -2.44 -27.55
CA GLY A 464 9.75 -2.32 -27.94
C GLY A 464 8.78 -3.14 -27.07
N LYS A 465 9.30 -3.88 -26.06
CA LYS A 465 8.53 -4.65 -25.07
C LYS A 465 8.07 -3.73 -23.95
N VAL A 466 7.04 -4.13 -23.20
CA VAL A 466 6.57 -3.40 -22.03
C VAL A 466 7.49 -3.65 -20.83
N ASP A 467 8.01 -2.58 -20.25
CA ASP A 467 8.67 -2.60 -18.95
C ASP A 467 7.69 -2.22 -17.84
N SER A 468 7.90 -2.76 -16.64
CA SER A 468 7.22 -2.37 -15.41
C SER A 468 8.19 -1.79 -14.38
N ARG A 469 7.81 -0.70 -13.72
CA ARG A 469 8.61 0.05 -12.75
C ARG A 469 7.78 0.37 -11.51
N VAL A 470 8.38 0.27 -10.34
CA VAL A 470 7.77 0.65 -9.06
C VAL A 470 8.75 1.48 -8.27
N TYR A 471 8.26 2.57 -7.71
CA TYR A 471 9.07 3.53 -6.96
C TYR A 471 8.63 3.55 -5.50
N ASP A 472 9.50 3.88 -4.57
CA ASP A 472 9.08 4.16 -3.19
C ASP A 472 8.53 5.58 -3.01
N GLY A 473 8.25 5.97 -1.76
CA GLY A 473 7.73 7.29 -1.41
C GLY A 473 8.68 8.45 -1.72
N GLU A 474 9.98 8.18 -1.81
CA GLU A 474 11.03 9.16 -2.14
C GLU A 474 11.28 9.24 -3.66
N GLY A 475 10.60 8.41 -4.45
CA GLY A 475 10.78 8.35 -5.91
C GLY A 475 11.95 7.48 -6.35
N THR A 476 12.53 6.65 -5.46
CA THR A 476 13.59 5.71 -5.80
C THR A 476 12.99 4.46 -6.46
N LEU A 477 13.56 3.98 -7.57
CA LEU A 477 13.12 2.73 -8.19
C LEU A 477 13.41 1.56 -7.24
N VAL A 478 12.38 0.81 -6.85
CA VAL A 478 12.49 -0.34 -5.91
C VAL A 478 12.12 -1.68 -6.55
N ARG A 479 11.42 -1.67 -7.69
CA ARG A 479 11.14 -2.88 -8.48
C ARG A 479 11.17 -2.58 -9.97
N TYR A 480 11.81 -3.45 -10.74
CA TYR A 480 11.88 -3.36 -12.20
C TYR A 480 11.54 -4.72 -12.80
N ASN A 481 10.53 -4.79 -13.67
CA ASN A 481 10.09 -6.04 -14.31
C ASN A 481 9.87 -7.19 -13.31
N GLY A 482 9.17 -6.90 -12.21
CA GLY A 482 8.90 -7.86 -11.12
C GLY A 482 10.05 -8.01 -10.11
N THR A 483 11.30 -7.70 -10.48
CA THR A 483 12.47 -7.89 -9.62
C THR A 483 12.67 -6.76 -8.61
N HIS A 484 12.73 -7.08 -7.31
CA HIS A 484 13.05 -6.13 -6.23
C HIS A 484 14.52 -5.68 -6.26
N LEU A 485 14.77 -4.37 -6.22
CA LEU A 485 16.11 -3.79 -6.35
C LEU A 485 16.91 -3.80 -5.03
N SER A 486 16.25 -3.94 -3.88
CA SER A 486 16.88 -3.98 -2.55
C SER A 486 17.70 -5.25 -2.28
N ASN A 487 17.57 -6.28 -3.11
CA ASN A 487 18.27 -7.56 -2.98
C ASN A 487 19.59 -7.58 -3.77
N ASN A 488 20.28 -6.44 -3.90
CA ASN A 488 21.48 -6.36 -4.73
C ASN A 488 22.70 -6.99 -4.02
N ASN A 489 22.67 -8.31 -3.84
CA ASN A 489 23.78 -9.12 -3.32
C ASN A 489 24.90 -9.29 -4.37
N SER A 490 25.01 -8.36 -5.33
CA SER A 490 26.08 -8.41 -6.30
C SER A 490 27.40 -8.14 -5.60
N GLN A 491 28.35 -9.05 -5.77
CA GLN A 491 29.74 -8.79 -5.37
C GLN A 491 30.41 -7.70 -6.21
N TYR A 492 29.77 -7.25 -7.31
CA TYR A 492 30.26 -6.19 -8.18
C TYR A 492 29.47 -4.93 -7.89
N GLN A 493 30.17 -3.80 -7.74
CA GLN A 493 29.56 -2.49 -7.65
C GLN A 493 28.84 -2.11 -8.93
N ILE A 494 29.37 -2.50 -10.09
CA ILE A 494 28.77 -2.22 -11.40
C ILE A 494 28.80 -3.50 -12.26
N ASN A 495 27.66 -3.80 -12.88
CA ASN A 495 27.51 -4.87 -13.85
C ASN A 495 27.12 -4.25 -15.19
N ILE A 496 27.84 -4.55 -16.26
CA ILE A 496 27.50 -4.11 -17.62
C ILE A 496 27.25 -5.35 -18.47
N ALA A 497 26.19 -5.32 -19.29
CA ALA A 497 26.00 -6.27 -20.37
C ALA A 497 26.21 -5.54 -21.71
N LEU A 498 27.32 -5.84 -22.38
CA LEU A 498 27.64 -5.36 -23.72
C LEU A 498 26.94 -6.27 -24.74
N GLN A 499 25.87 -5.78 -25.33
CA GLN A 499 25.08 -6.50 -26.33
C GLN A 499 25.71 -6.30 -27.72
N LEU A 500 26.22 -7.37 -28.36
CA LEU A 500 26.90 -7.26 -29.65
C LEU A 500 25.99 -7.47 -30.87
N SER A 501 24.78 -8.00 -30.69
CA SER A 501 23.81 -8.17 -31.76
C SER A 501 22.37 -7.94 -31.27
N ASP A 502 21.48 -7.52 -32.16
CA ASP A 502 20.04 -7.36 -31.85
C ASP A 502 19.25 -8.66 -32.02
N ASN A 503 19.93 -9.80 -32.19
CA ASN A 503 19.32 -11.13 -32.18
C ASN A 503 18.48 -11.32 -30.91
N GLU A 504 17.27 -11.89 -31.04
CA GLU A 504 16.35 -12.01 -29.90
C GLU A 504 16.97 -12.78 -28.72
N THR A 505 17.70 -13.86 -28.98
CA THR A 505 18.38 -14.64 -27.93
C THR A 505 19.41 -13.79 -27.19
N VAL A 506 20.21 -13.02 -27.93
CA VAL A 506 21.25 -12.14 -27.37
C VAL A 506 20.65 -11.00 -26.56
N ARG A 507 19.56 -10.40 -27.06
CA ARG A 507 18.79 -9.37 -26.36
C ARG A 507 18.14 -9.92 -25.09
N ASN A 508 17.55 -11.11 -25.14
CA ASN A 508 16.93 -11.75 -23.99
C ASN A 508 17.99 -12.12 -22.93
N ALA A 509 19.13 -12.66 -23.35
CA ALA A 509 20.26 -12.95 -22.47
C ALA A 509 20.83 -11.69 -21.80
N THR A 510 21.01 -10.62 -22.57
CA THR A 510 21.47 -9.31 -22.06
C THR A 510 20.52 -8.81 -20.97
N ASN A 511 19.21 -8.81 -21.25
CA ASN A 511 18.19 -8.39 -20.30
C ASN A 511 18.18 -9.23 -19.02
N ALA A 512 18.27 -10.56 -19.15
CA ALA A 512 18.30 -11.46 -18.00
C ALA A 512 19.52 -11.20 -17.11
N LEU A 513 20.71 -11.02 -17.72
CA LEU A 513 21.94 -10.73 -16.99
C LEU A 513 21.87 -9.42 -16.20
N THR A 514 21.28 -8.37 -16.77
CA THR A 514 21.14 -7.09 -16.07
C THR A 514 20.01 -7.09 -15.05
N ARG A 515 18.94 -7.87 -15.27
CA ARG A 515 17.86 -8.06 -14.29
C ARG A 515 18.29 -8.82 -13.05
N LYS A 516 19.38 -9.58 -13.12
CA LYS A 516 19.91 -10.27 -11.94
C LYS A 516 20.33 -9.31 -10.82
N HIS A 517 20.84 -8.11 -11.18
CA HIS A 517 21.33 -7.10 -10.24
C HIS A 517 20.90 -5.70 -10.69
N PRO A 518 19.59 -5.40 -10.74
CA PRO A 518 19.11 -4.26 -11.52
C PRO A 518 19.44 -2.91 -10.89
N GLY A 519 19.72 -2.86 -9.57
CA GLY A 519 20.15 -1.64 -8.88
C GLY A 519 21.57 -1.16 -9.24
N ASN A 520 22.36 -1.98 -9.94
CA ASN A 520 23.69 -1.59 -10.39
C ASN A 520 24.10 -2.21 -11.74
N SER A 521 23.10 -2.53 -12.56
CA SER A 521 23.32 -3.10 -13.89
C SER A 521 22.99 -2.12 -15.00
N TYR A 522 23.76 -2.16 -16.07
CA TYR A 522 23.65 -1.28 -17.23
C TYR A 522 23.79 -2.08 -18.53
N ILE A 523 23.22 -1.57 -19.61
CA ILE A 523 23.34 -2.17 -20.94
C ILE A 523 24.23 -1.27 -21.79
N ALA A 524 25.27 -1.83 -22.38
CA ALA A 524 26.08 -1.16 -23.38
C ALA A 524 25.73 -1.69 -24.77
N LYS A 525 25.61 -0.78 -25.74
CA LYS A 525 25.37 -1.09 -27.15
C LYS A 525 26.36 -0.33 -28.02
N ILE A 526 26.67 -0.94 -29.16
CA ILE A 526 27.45 -0.33 -30.24
C ILE A 526 26.46 -0.14 -31.39
N ASP A 527 26.32 1.09 -31.86
CA ASP A 527 25.49 1.38 -33.03
C ASP A 527 26.17 0.94 -34.34
N ASP A 528 25.44 1.02 -35.46
CA ASP A 528 25.97 0.63 -36.78
C ASP A 528 27.18 1.46 -37.24
N ASN A 529 27.39 2.64 -36.63
CA ASN A 529 28.53 3.52 -36.90
C ASN A 529 29.72 3.23 -35.97
N GLY A 530 29.59 2.26 -35.05
CA GLY A 530 30.61 1.91 -34.06
C GLY A 530 30.58 2.76 -32.79
N ASN A 531 29.59 3.63 -32.60
CA ASN A 531 29.50 4.47 -31.40
C ASN A 531 28.96 3.65 -30.22
N LEU A 532 29.65 3.75 -29.09
CA LEU A 532 29.28 3.08 -27.87
C LEU A 532 28.44 3.98 -26.95
N ALA A 533 27.27 3.48 -26.57
CA ALA A 533 26.36 4.13 -25.62
C ALA A 533 26.01 3.18 -24.47
N VAL A 534 25.87 3.74 -23.26
CA VAL A 534 25.54 2.99 -22.05
C VAL A 534 24.20 3.48 -21.52
N TYR A 535 23.30 2.55 -21.25
CA TYR A 535 21.94 2.81 -20.83
C TYR A 535 21.66 2.24 -19.43
N ASP A 536 20.91 2.99 -18.63
CA ASP A 536 20.23 2.44 -17.47
C ASP A 536 19.11 1.46 -17.93
N LEU A 537 18.54 0.72 -16.98
CA LEU A 537 17.41 -0.17 -17.28
C LEU A 537 16.11 0.58 -17.57
N SER A 538 16.11 1.91 -17.51
CA SER A 538 15.03 2.76 -18.00
C SER A 538 15.18 3.15 -19.47
N GLY A 539 16.30 2.78 -20.10
CA GLY A 539 16.62 3.14 -21.47
C GLY A 539 17.10 4.58 -21.62
N ASN A 540 17.49 5.24 -20.53
CA ASN A 540 18.16 6.53 -20.58
C ASN A 540 19.65 6.29 -20.76
N GLU A 541 20.28 7.03 -21.66
CA GLU A 541 21.74 7.04 -21.75
C GLU A 541 22.33 7.66 -20.47
N VAL A 542 23.35 7.02 -19.92
CA VAL A 542 23.99 7.42 -18.67
C VAL A 542 25.50 7.53 -18.85
N SER A 543 26.09 8.49 -18.15
CA SER A 543 27.53 8.59 -17.98
C SER A 543 27.91 8.09 -16.59
N LEU A 544 28.85 7.17 -16.52
CA LEU A 544 29.26 6.52 -15.27
C LEU A 544 30.75 6.71 -15.04
N ASN A 545 31.15 6.76 -13.77
CA ASN A 545 32.54 6.65 -13.33
C ASN A 545 32.65 5.41 -12.45
N VAL A 546 33.51 4.46 -12.81
CA VAL A 546 33.64 3.18 -12.09
C VAL A 546 34.92 3.18 -11.25
N ASP A 547 34.79 3.40 -9.94
CA ASP A 547 35.87 3.27 -8.94
C ASP A 547 35.55 2.11 -7.98
N GLY A 548 35.75 0.88 -8.47
CA GLY A 548 35.57 -0.34 -7.70
C GLY A 548 35.35 -1.59 -8.54
N LYS A 549 34.93 -2.68 -7.88
CA LYS A 549 34.76 -4.00 -8.47
C LYS A 549 33.67 -4.01 -9.56
N TYR A 550 34.02 -4.37 -10.78
CA TYR A 550 33.10 -4.34 -11.93
C TYR A 550 33.04 -5.67 -12.68
N ARG A 551 31.95 -5.87 -13.41
CA ARG A 551 31.79 -6.97 -14.36
C ARG A 551 31.27 -6.47 -15.70
N ILE A 552 31.92 -6.86 -16.79
CA ILE A 552 31.41 -6.72 -18.16
C ILE A 552 31.05 -8.11 -18.67
N ASN A 553 29.78 -8.33 -19.03
CA ASN A 553 29.36 -9.50 -19.80
C ASN A 553 29.32 -9.07 -21.26
N VAL A 554 30.16 -9.65 -22.11
CA VAL A 554 30.10 -9.50 -23.55
C VAL A 554 29.14 -10.56 -24.08
N VAL A 555 28.03 -10.17 -24.70
CA VAL A 555 26.89 -11.07 -24.97
C VAL A 555 26.64 -11.16 -26.47
N ALA A 556 26.75 -12.37 -27.02
CA ALA A 556 26.48 -12.71 -28.42
C ALA A 556 26.42 -14.24 -28.59
N HIS A 557 26.07 -14.73 -29.78
CA HIS A 557 26.32 -16.13 -30.10
C HIS A 557 27.83 -16.41 -30.21
N GLY A 558 28.25 -17.64 -29.91
CA GLY A 558 29.67 -18.02 -29.99
C GLY A 558 30.27 -17.78 -31.38
N SER A 559 29.55 -18.22 -32.42
CA SER A 559 29.90 -18.00 -33.82
C SER A 559 29.91 -16.53 -34.23
N GLU A 560 29.04 -15.69 -33.65
CA GLU A 560 29.06 -14.23 -33.87
C GLU A 560 30.33 -13.62 -33.28
N MET A 561 30.74 -14.05 -32.07
CA MET A 561 31.99 -13.58 -31.46
C MET A 561 33.22 -14.01 -32.25
N GLU A 562 33.25 -15.26 -32.73
CA GLU A 562 34.33 -15.75 -33.61
C GLU A 562 34.40 -14.94 -34.91
N ALA A 563 33.25 -14.63 -35.53
CA ALA A 563 33.18 -13.82 -36.73
C ALA A 563 33.61 -12.36 -36.51
N ILE A 564 33.30 -11.77 -35.35
CA ILE A 564 33.79 -10.44 -34.96
C ILE A 564 35.32 -10.46 -34.78
N GLY A 565 35.84 -11.55 -34.22
CA GLY A 565 37.27 -11.80 -34.06
C GLY A 565 37.89 -11.10 -32.85
N THR A 566 39.08 -11.61 -32.46
CA THR A 566 39.81 -11.22 -31.25
C THR A 566 40.07 -9.72 -31.15
N GLU A 567 40.63 -9.11 -32.21
CA GLU A 567 41.05 -7.71 -32.20
C GLU A 567 39.85 -6.78 -31.91
N LYS A 568 38.76 -6.97 -32.66
CA LYS A 568 37.59 -6.11 -32.57
C LYS A 568 36.85 -6.29 -31.24
N LEU A 569 36.77 -7.52 -30.72
CA LEU A 569 36.21 -7.77 -29.39
C LEU A 569 37.01 -7.08 -28.28
N ALA A 570 38.36 -7.13 -28.35
CA ALA A 570 39.21 -6.45 -27.40
C ALA A 570 39.03 -4.93 -27.47
N THR A 571 38.97 -4.34 -28.67
CA THR A 571 38.68 -2.92 -28.87
C THR A 571 37.35 -2.51 -28.23
N TYR A 572 36.27 -3.25 -28.49
CA TYR A 572 34.96 -2.95 -27.90
C TYR A 572 34.96 -2.96 -26.38
N VAL A 573 35.73 -3.85 -25.77
CA VAL A 573 35.90 -3.88 -24.31
C VAL A 573 36.69 -2.66 -23.84
N THR A 574 37.82 -2.33 -24.47
CA THR A 574 38.65 -1.19 -24.09
C THR A 574 37.89 0.13 -24.23
N ASP A 575 37.19 0.34 -25.34
CA ASP A 575 36.36 1.54 -25.58
C ASP A 575 35.27 1.69 -24.53
N LEU A 576 34.65 0.57 -24.13
CA LEU A 576 33.66 0.56 -23.05
C LEU A 576 34.31 0.91 -21.70
N GLN A 577 35.50 0.38 -21.39
CA GLN A 577 36.21 0.71 -20.15
C GLN A 577 36.58 2.20 -20.10
N GLU A 578 37.00 2.79 -21.22
CA GLU A 578 37.30 4.21 -21.33
C GLU A 578 36.04 5.08 -21.16
N LYS A 579 34.95 4.73 -21.86
CA LYS A 579 33.65 5.42 -21.74
C LYS A 579 33.14 5.44 -20.30
N LEU A 580 33.34 4.35 -19.57
CA LEU A 580 32.95 4.19 -18.16
C LEU A 580 33.99 4.76 -17.17
N LYS A 581 35.11 5.29 -17.67
CA LYS A 581 36.24 5.80 -16.89
C LYS A 581 36.65 4.81 -15.79
N ILE A 582 36.78 3.54 -16.16
CA ILE A 582 37.09 2.49 -15.20
C ILE A 582 38.49 2.71 -14.64
N LYS A 583 38.57 2.90 -13.33
CA LYS A 583 39.83 2.86 -12.61
C LYS A 583 40.25 1.41 -12.43
N GLN A 584 41.33 1.02 -13.11
CA GLN A 584 41.84 -0.34 -13.06
C GLN A 584 42.32 -0.65 -11.63
N THR A 585 41.57 -1.49 -10.94
CA THR A 585 41.90 -2.08 -9.63
C THR A 585 41.87 -3.60 -9.79
N ALA A 586 42.44 -4.38 -8.85
CA ALA A 586 42.61 -5.84 -8.96
C ALA A 586 41.33 -6.70 -8.94
N GLN A 587 40.18 -6.17 -9.36
CA GLN A 587 38.87 -6.78 -9.11
C GLN A 587 37.91 -6.76 -10.31
N GLY A 588 38.37 -6.44 -11.52
CA GLY A 588 37.55 -6.49 -12.74
C GLY A 588 37.27 -7.91 -13.25
N ARG A 589 36.13 -8.13 -13.91
CA ARG A 589 35.87 -9.37 -14.67
C ARG A 589 35.17 -9.11 -15.99
N ILE A 590 35.71 -9.65 -17.08
CA ILE A 590 35.13 -9.65 -18.42
C ILE A 590 34.71 -11.09 -18.76
N ALA A 591 33.42 -11.31 -18.98
CA ALA A 591 32.89 -12.62 -19.30
C ALA A 591 32.42 -12.66 -20.74
N LEU A 592 33.00 -13.52 -21.57
CA LEU A 592 32.46 -13.84 -22.90
C LEU A 592 31.28 -14.79 -22.72
N VAL A 593 30.08 -14.27 -22.94
CA VAL A 593 28.80 -14.97 -22.80
C VAL A 593 28.30 -15.36 -24.18
N GLY A 594 28.87 -16.45 -24.69
CA GLY A 594 28.45 -17.16 -25.89
C GLY A 594 28.83 -18.63 -25.75
N CYS A 595 28.27 -19.50 -26.59
CA CYS A 595 28.63 -20.91 -26.64
C CYS A 595 30.09 -21.09 -27.07
N GLU A 596 30.80 -22.04 -26.47
CA GLU A 596 32.11 -22.51 -26.95
C GLU A 596 33.20 -21.45 -27.11
N THR A 597 33.09 -20.30 -26.42
CA THR A 597 34.08 -19.21 -26.48
C THR A 597 35.48 -19.59 -25.99
N ASP A 598 35.59 -20.71 -25.29
CA ASP A 598 36.86 -21.28 -24.85
C ASP A 598 37.19 -22.63 -25.50
N ARG A 599 36.46 -23.02 -26.54
CA ARG A 599 36.75 -24.25 -27.27
C ARG A 599 38.08 -24.07 -28.03
N PRO A 600 39.04 -25.00 -27.87
CA PRO A 600 40.28 -24.95 -28.63
C PRO A 600 40.01 -25.17 -30.13
N SER A 601 40.57 -24.34 -31.01
CA SER A 601 40.38 -24.46 -32.46
C SER A 601 40.92 -25.81 -32.99
N SER A 602 40.05 -26.64 -33.55
CA SER A 602 40.39 -27.94 -34.13
C SER A 602 41.05 -27.77 -35.51
N GLY A 603 42.33 -27.42 -35.55
CA GLY A 603 43.04 -27.25 -36.82
C GLY A 603 44.56 -27.07 -36.79
N GLY A 604 45.24 -27.24 -35.65
CA GLY A 604 46.69 -26.99 -35.56
C GLY A 604 47.43 -28.05 -34.75
N THR A 605 48.56 -28.52 -35.30
CA THR A 605 49.53 -29.39 -34.62
C THR A 605 50.09 -28.74 -33.35
N SER A 606 49.72 -29.29 -32.19
CA SER A 606 50.47 -29.45 -30.92
C SER A 606 51.37 -28.33 -30.34
N ALA A 607 51.29 -27.07 -30.78
CA ALA A 607 51.92 -25.94 -30.08
C ALA A 607 50.96 -24.74 -30.03
N ALA A 608 50.31 -24.56 -28.87
CA ALA A 608 49.36 -23.50 -28.52
C ALA A 608 48.01 -23.54 -29.26
N ILE A 609 47.15 -24.53 -28.97
CA ILE A 609 45.73 -24.42 -29.29
C ILE A 609 45.16 -23.25 -28.45
N THR A 610 44.92 -22.10 -29.08
CA THR A 610 44.50 -20.88 -28.40
C THR A 610 43.00 -20.69 -28.61
N SER A 611 42.22 -20.59 -27.53
CA SER A 611 40.78 -20.33 -27.63
C SER A 611 40.49 -18.85 -27.93
N LEU A 612 39.26 -18.51 -28.32
CA LEU A 612 38.85 -17.11 -28.51
C LEU A 612 39.00 -16.32 -27.21
N ALA A 613 38.55 -16.87 -26.08
CA ALA A 613 38.67 -16.22 -24.78
C ALA A 613 40.14 -15.98 -24.37
N GLN A 614 41.03 -16.95 -24.59
CA GLN A 614 42.46 -16.79 -24.35
C GLN A 614 43.07 -15.71 -25.24
N SER A 615 42.69 -15.69 -26.52
CA SER A 615 43.17 -14.71 -27.50
C SER A 615 42.74 -13.29 -27.11
N VAL A 616 41.48 -13.10 -26.74
CA VAL A 616 40.95 -11.81 -26.26
C VAL A 616 41.65 -11.38 -24.97
N ALA A 617 41.86 -12.31 -24.03
CA ALA A 617 42.58 -12.03 -22.79
C ALA A 617 44.00 -11.54 -23.07
N LYS A 618 44.76 -12.28 -23.89
CA LYS A 618 46.11 -11.89 -24.30
C LYS A 618 46.11 -10.51 -24.94
N ARG A 619 45.18 -10.26 -25.87
CA ARG A 619 45.11 -8.96 -26.55
C ARG A 619 44.81 -7.81 -25.59
N LEU A 620 43.92 -7.98 -24.63
CA LEU A 620 43.62 -6.97 -23.60
C LEU A 620 44.85 -6.71 -22.72
N TYR A 621 45.57 -7.74 -22.30
CA TYR A 621 46.77 -7.56 -21.46
C TYR A 621 47.94 -6.92 -22.24
N ASP A 622 48.14 -7.32 -23.50
CA ASP A 622 49.18 -6.77 -24.37
C ASP A 622 48.89 -5.31 -24.76
N SER A 623 47.65 -4.99 -25.15
CA SER A 623 47.25 -3.63 -25.53
C SER A 623 47.19 -2.66 -24.35
N GLY A 624 46.94 -3.17 -23.14
CA GLY A 624 47.08 -2.43 -21.91
C GLY A 624 48.52 -2.36 -21.39
N ASN A 625 49.51 -3.00 -22.02
CA ASN A 625 50.87 -3.12 -21.48
C ASN A 625 50.88 -3.62 -20.01
N GLY A 626 49.96 -4.53 -19.66
CA GLY A 626 49.73 -5.02 -18.29
C GLY A 626 48.88 -4.13 -17.37
N THR A 627 48.35 -2.99 -17.84
CA THR A 627 47.53 -2.08 -17.01
C THR A 627 46.06 -2.49 -16.89
N ILE A 628 45.54 -3.33 -17.80
CA ILE A 628 44.18 -3.86 -17.68
C ILE A 628 44.18 -4.97 -16.63
N ASN A 629 43.56 -4.69 -15.49
CA ASN A 629 43.51 -5.62 -14.36
C ASN A 629 42.10 -6.25 -14.23
N ALA A 630 41.81 -7.15 -15.16
CA ALA A 630 40.54 -7.86 -15.21
C ALA A 630 40.72 -9.33 -15.59
N GLU A 631 39.99 -10.20 -14.91
CA GLU A 631 39.88 -11.60 -15.31
C GLU A 631 39.02 -11.74 -16.56
N VAL A 632 39.48 -12.50 -17.56
CA VAL A 632 38.68 -12.83 -18.75
C VAL A 632 38.20 -14.27 -18.65
N THR A 633 36.91 -14.52 -18.89
CA THR A 633 36.34 -15.87 -18.77
C THR A 633 35.65 -16.36 -20.02
N GLY A 634 35.96 -17.58 -20.44
CA GLY A 634 35.29 -18.32 -21.52
C GLY A 634 34.74 -19.66 -21.05
N ARG A 635 34.03 -20.37 -21.94
CA ARG A 635 33.47 -21.71 -21.69
C ARG A 635 33.67 -22.65 -22.87
N THR A 636 33.95 -23.92 -22.58
CA THR A 636 34.31 -24.92 -23.60
C THR A 636 33.12 -25.56 -24.31
N THR A 637 31.89 -25.36 -23.82
CA THR A 637 30.66 -25.97 -24.37
C THR A 637 29.53 -24.95 -24.49
N GLN A 638 28.34 -25.42 -24.90
CA GLN A 638 27.13 -24.61 -25.03
C GLN A 638 26.65 -24.06 -23.69
N ILE A 639 26.01 -22.88 -23.76
CA ILE A 639 25.47 -22.20 -22.60
C ILE A 639 24.06 -21.68 -22.83
N GLU A 640 23.31 -21.61 -21.76
CA GLU A 640 22.02 -20.93 -21.68
C GLU A 640 22.11 -19.83 -20.62
N VAL A 641 21.59 -18.64 -20.95
CA VAL A 641 21.30 -17.61 -19.97
C VAL A 641 19.82 -17.75 -19.61
N ASN A 642 19.55 -18.17 -18.39
CA ASN A 642 18.20 -18.37 -17.88
C ASN A 642 17.50 -17.02 -17.66
N ALA A 643 16.17 -17.02 -17.56
CA ALA A 643 15.38 -15.80 -17.34
C ALA A 643 15.80 -15.01 -16.08
N ASP A 644 16.24 -15.72 -15.03
CA ASP A 644 16.75 -15.15 -13.78
C ASP A 644 18.20 -14.60 -13.88
N GLY A 645 18.82 -14.63 -15.07
CA GLY A 645 20.18 -14.18 -15.33
C GLY A 645 21.27 -15.13 -14.82
N THR A 646 20.93 -16.32 -14.34
CA THR A 646 21.91 -17.39 -14.13
C THR A 646 22.37 -17.95 -15.47
N LYS A 647 23.56 -18.57 -15.47
CA LYS A 647 24.16 -19.17 -16.66
C LYS A 647 24.28 -20.66 -16.41
N THR A 648 23.59 -21.45 -17.21
CA THR A 648 23.68 -22.92 -17.20
C THR A 648 24.52 -23.37 -18.36
N MET A 649 25.43 -24.31 -18.13
CA MET A 649 26.29 -24.87 -19.16
C MET A 649 25.87 -26.32 -19.44
N LEU A 650 26.13 -26.81 -20.64
CA LEU A 650 25.94 -28.22 -20.93
C LEU A 650 26.87 -29.09 -20.07
N THR A 651 26.37 -30.21 -19.56
CA THR A 651 27.15 -31.16 -18.77
C THR A 651 28.43 -31.60 -19.50
N GLY A 652 29.55 -31.64 -18.78
CA GLY A 652 30.87 -31.95 -19.34
C GLY A 652 31.69 -30.73 -19.77
N GLY A 653 31.10 -29.53 -19.79
CA GLY A 653 31.82 -28.29 -20.02
C GLY A 653 32.65 -27.80 -18.84
N THR A 654 33.57 -26.89 -19.13
CA THR A 654 34.41 -26.18 -18.14
C THR A 654 34.37 -24.68 -18.37
N LYS A 655 34.57 -23.92 -17.30
CA LYS A 655 34.79 -22.47 -17.36
C LYS A 655 36.26 -22.19 -17.08
N THR A 656 36.92 -21.49 -18.00
CA THR A 656 38.31 -21.06 -17.83
C THR A 656 38.35 -19.59 -17.48
N ILE A 657 39.28 -19.23 -16.58
CA ILE A 657 39.57 -17.87 -16.16
C ILE A 657 41.01 -17.58 -16.57
N TYR A 658 41.18 -16.53 -17.34
CA TYR A 658 42.46 -15.95 -17.71
C TYR A 658 42.73 -14.71 -16.87
N SER A 659 43.96 -14.56 -16.40
CA SER A 659 44.43 -13.43 -15.60
C SER A 659 45.86 -13.06 -15.94
N TRP A 660 46.22 -11.79 -15.78
CA TRP A 660 47.61 -11.35 -15.89
C TRP A 660 48.34 -11.56 -14.56
N ASP A 661 49.46 -12.29 -14.59
CA ASP A 661 50.38 -12.42 -13.45
C ASP A 661 51.46 -11.33 -13.60
N ALA A 662 51.34 -10.27 -12.82
CA ALA A 662 52.26 -9.13 -12.89
C ALA A 662 53.68 -9.48 -12.43
N ASP A 663 53.84 -10.46 -11.54
CA ASP A 663 55.14 -10.88 -11.02
C ASP A 663 55.92 -11.68 -12.08
N LYS A 664 55.22 -12.49 -12.86
CA LYS A 664 55.81 -13.29 -13.95
C LYS A 664 55.80 -12.58 -15.30
N GLY A 665 54.99 -11.54 -15.47
CA GLY A 665 54.81 -10.84 -16.74
C GLY A 665 54.17 -11.74 -17.82
N GLU A 666 53.30 -12.67 -17.41
CA GLU A 666 52.66 -13.61 -18.33
C GLU A 666 51.18 -13.84 -18.00
N ILE A 667 50.45 -14.40 -18.97
CA ILE A 667 49.07 -14.82 -18.77
C ILE A 667 49.01 -16.14 -18.00
N THR A 668 48.18 -16.18 -16.97
CA THR A 668 47.86 -17.40 -16.21
C THR A 668 46.43 -17.83 -16.50
N GLN A 669 46.17 -19.13 -16.40
CA GLN A 669 44.83 -19.69 -16.58
C GLN A 669 44.45 -20.64 -15.44
N LYS A 670 43.18 -20.61 -15.06
CA LYS A 670 42.58 -21.51 -14.07
C LYS A 670 41.24 -22.02 -14.57
N THR A 671 41.05 -23.34 -14.52
CA THR A 671 39.76 -23.97 -14.83
C THR A 671 38.93 -24.14 -13.55
N GLU A 672 37.65 -23.79 -13.61
CA GLU A 672 36.70 -23.96 -12.52
C GLU A 672 35.48 -24.77 -12.97
N THR A 673 34.99 -25.62 -12.06
CA THR A 673 33.69 -26.27 -12.22
C THR A 673 32.59 -25.21 -12.15
N VAL A 674 31.64 -25.25 -13.09
CA VAL A 674 30.49 -24.34 -13.07
C VAL A 674 29.52 -24.69 -11.96
N LYS A 675 28.83 -23.67 -11.45
CA LYS A 675 27.81 -23.83 -10.40
C LYS A 675 26.51 -24.47 -10.89
N SER A 676 26.21 -24.42 -12.19
CA SER A 676 24.97 -24.94 -12.79
C SER A 676 25.29 -25.61 -14.13
N HIS A 677 24.84 -26.86 -14.26
CA HIS A 677 24.95 -27.67 -15.47
C HIS A 677 23.61 -28.36 -15.79
N SER A 678 23.38 -28.70 -17.05
CA SER A 678 22.22 -29.47 -17.52
C SER A 678 22.63 -30.43 -18.63
N GLU A 679 22.01 -31.61 -18.68
CA GLU A 679 22.18 -32.57 -19.78
C GLU A 679 21.52 -32.10 -21.09
N VAL A 680 20.50 -31.25 -20.98
CA VAL A 680 19.77 -30.68 -22.12
C VAL A 680 19.55 -29.18 -21.89
N LEU A 681 19.93 -28.36 -22.86
CA LEU A 681 19.64 -26.92 -22.88
C LEU A 681 18.39 -26.65 -23.73
N ARG A 682 17.66 -25.56 -23.47
CA ARG A 682 16.46 -25.24 -24.26
C ARG A 682 16.84 -24.98 -25.72
N ASN A 683 16.17 -25.69 -26.64
CA ASN A 683 16.37 -25.51 -28.06
C ASN A 683 15.53 -24.33 -28.58
N PRO A 684 16.14 -23.22 -29.04
CA PRO A 684 15.41 -22.06 -29.57
C PRO A 684 14.60 -22.37 -30.83
N LEU A 685 14.82 -23.53 -31.49
CA LEU A 685 14.05 -23.96 -32.66
C LEU A 685 12.67 -24.56 -32.33
N VAL A 686 12.31 -24.75 -31.06
CA VAL A 686 10.99 -25.28 -30.67
C VAL A 686 9.87 -24.28 -31.03
N ASN A 687 10.14 -22.98 -30.96
CA ASN A 687 9.15 -21.94 -31.29
C ASN A 687 8.89 -21.75 -32.79
N LEU A 688 9.75 -22.30 -33.67
CA LEU A 688 9.57 -22.14 -35.11
C LEU A 688 8.27 -22.81 -35.59
N ASN A 689 7.84 -23.89 -34.93
CA ASN A 689 6.58 -24.56 -35.27
C ASN A 689 5.36 -23.67 -34.95
N GLU A 690 5.36 -22.97 -33.81
CA GLU A 690 4.28 -22.04 -33.45
C GLU A 690 4.26 -20.80 -34.36
N GLU A 691 5.43 -20.34 -34.80
CA GLU A 691 5.58 -19.20 -35.69
C GLU A 691 5.15 -19.53 -37.14
N ILE A 692 5.44 -20.75 -37.60
CA ILE A 692 4.90 -21.32 -38.85
C ILE A 692 3.37 -21.42 -38.76
N GLN A 693 2.84 -21.92 -37.64
CA GLN A 693 1.40 -22.07 -37.44
C GLN A 693 0.67 -20.70 -37.42
N ARG A 694 1.28 -19.68 -36.79
CA ARG A 694 0.80 -18.29 -36.88
C ARG A 694 0.85 -17.71 -38.28
N LEU A 695 1.91 -17.98 -39.04
CA LEU A 695 2.03 -17.55 -40.43
C LEU A 695 0.99 -18.22 -41.32
N GLU A 696 0.69 -19.49 -41.08
CA GLU A 696 -0.39 -20.26 -41.74
C GLU A 696 -1.78 -19.67 -41.43
N GLU A 697 -2.05 -19.33 -40.17
CA GLU A 697 -3.30 -18.66 -39.76
C GLU A 697 -3.45 -17.26 -40.39
N LEU A 698 -2.36 -16.48 -40.44
CA LEU A 698 -2.31 -15.20 -41.15
C LEU A 698 -2.55 -15.36 -42.65
N LEU A 699 -2.06 -16.44 -43.25
CA LEU A 699 -2.27 -16.79 -44.66
C LEU A 699 -3.75 -17.05 -44.95
N MET A 700 -4.45 -17.72 -44.04
CA MET A 700 -5.89 -18.01 -44.15
C MET A 700 -6.74 -16.74 -44.18
N SER A 701 -6.26 -15.63 -43.60
CA SER A 701 -6.98 -14.35 -43.46
C SER A 701 -6.89 -13.36 -44.64
N LYS A 702 -6.00 -13.55 -45.65
CA LYS A 702 -5.79 -12.57 -46.76
C LYS A 702 -6.28 -13.05 -48.15
N LYS A 703 -6.60 -12.09 -49.03
CA LYS A 703 -7.13 -12.29 -50.42
C LYS A 703 -6.19 -13.11 -51.33
N SER A 704 -6.80 -13.83 -52.28
CA SER A 704 -6.25 -14.97 -53.05
C SER A 704 -4.92 -14.76 -53.77
N HIS A 705 -4.61 -13.55 -54.25
CA HIS A 705 -3.45 -13.35 -55.12
C HIS A 705 -2.09 -13.34 -54.38
N LEU A 706 -2.09 -13.09 -53.07
CA LEU A 706 -0.87 -13.14 -52.24
C LEU A 706 -0.58 -14.55 -51.68
N LYS A 707 -1.59 -15.44 -51.66
CA LYS A 707 -1.50 -16.79 -51.10
C LYS A 707 -0.49 -17.66 -51.87
N SER A 708 -0.47 -17.60 -53.20
CA SER A 708 0.39 -18.50 -54.00
C SER A 708 1.89 -18.21 -53.86
N LYS A 709 2.29 -16.93 -53.90
CA LYS A 709 3.70 -16.53 -53.74
C LYS A 709 4.25 -16.84 -52.35
N LEU A 710 3.41 -16.65 -51.32
CA LEU A 710 3.81 -16.86 -49.94
C LEU A 710 3.77 -18.34 -49.53
N SER A 711 2.86 -19.16 -50.08
CA SER A 711 2.90 -20.63 -49.92
C SER A 711 4.16 -21.25 -50.52
N ILE A 712 4.64 -20.75 -51.68
CA ILE A 712 5.91 -21.21 -52.26
C ILE A 712 7.08 -20.89 -51.33
N PHE A 713 7.10 -19.68 -50.75
CA PHE A 713 8.14 -19.29 -49.79
C PHE A 713 8.13 -20.17 -48.52
N ILE A 714 6.94 -20.46 -47.97
CA ILE A 714 6.80 -21.36 -46.81
C ILE A 714 7.29 -22.76 -47.17
N PHE A 715 6.96 -23.30 -48.34
CA PHE A 715 7.43 -24.62 -48.79
C PHE A 715 8.96 -24.70 -48.85
N TYR A 716 9.63 -23.69 -49.42
CA TYR A 716 11.09 -23.64 -49.44
C TYR A 716 11.71 -23.48 -48.04
N LEU A 717 11.06 -22.71 -47.16
CA LEU A 717 11.50 -22.55 -45.77
C LEU A 717 11.38 -23.87 -44.99
N THR A 718 10.29 -24.61 -45.16
CA THR A 718 10.11 -25.93 -44.55
C THR A 718 11.13 -26.94 -45.08
N LEU A 719 11.42 -26.92 -46.38
CA LEU A 719 12.44 -27.77 -46.99
C LEU A 719 13.84 -27.44 -46.46
N PHE A 720 14.15 -26.15 -46.30
CA PHE A 720 15.41 -25.68 -45.71
C PHE A 720 15.54 -26.10 -44.24
N ILE A 721 14.47 -26.01 -43.45
CA ILE A 721 14.45 -26.47 -42.05
C ILE A 721 14.66 -27.99 -41.96
N LEU A 722 14.02 -28.76 -42.84
CA LEU A 722 14.23 -30.21 -42.94
C LEU A 722 15.67 -30.52 -43.29
N PHE A 723 16.27 -29.80 -44.24
CA PHE A 723 17.68 -29.95 -44.62
C PHE A 723 18.63 -29.63 -43.45
N VAL A 724 18.41 -28.52 -42.74
CA VAL A 724 19.22 -28.13 -41.56
C VAL A 724 19.04 -29.10 -40.38
N LYS A 725 17.85 -29.68 -40.20
CA LYS A 725 17.64 -30.75 -39.21
C LYS A 725 18.35 -32.05 -39.61
N TYR A 726 18.39 -32.38 -40.91
CA TYR A 726 19.02 -33.60 -41.42
C TYR A 726 20.55 -33.52 -41.36
N GLU A 727 21.15 -32.37 -41.65
CA GLU A 727 22.61 -32.16 -41.50
C GLU A 727 23.11 -32.21 -40.05
N LYS A 728 22.23 -32.02 -39.05
CA LYS A 728 22.58 -32.13 -37.62
C LYS A 728 22.36 -33.52 -37.01
N MET A 729 21.77 -34.45 -37.78
CA MET A 729 21.58 -35.85 -37.39
C MET A 729 22.64 -36.80 -37.96
N ILE A 730 23.50 -36.30 -38.85
CA ILE A 730 24.74 -36.93 -39.31
C ILE A 730 25.88 -36.27 -38.54
#